data_AF-A0A9E6D6A0-F1
#
_entry.id   AF-A0A9E6D6A0-F1
#
_cell.length_a   1.000
_cell.length_b   1.000
_cell.length_c   1.000
_cell.angle_alpha   90.00
_cell.angle_beta   90.00
_cell.angle_gamma   90.00
#
_symmetry.space_group_name_H-M   'P 1'
#
loop_
_entity.id
_entity.type
_entity.pdbx_description
1 polymer ?
#
loop_
_entity_poly.entity_id
_entity_poly.type
_entity_poly.pdbx_seq_one_letter_code
_entity_poly.pdbx_strand_id
1 'polypeptide(L)'
;MKKVLGYLFYIIGFYFLYVIVFSGFPLVSDSAKFDGVATTVGVVIALILFAIPVFFLLKFANRWTKLKRSYFWGILALVSLFGFISEEEVLPFNHDNEYVIWSEKNVDWSNFTEVVTKSDGFSASIYSEIFCPREITKKSSAIYAYMSPEISDKLNDSLLDPQLLIHEQYHFNITEYYARLLRKAIIEIGSDEVTIDDVQSLYDKYESKRDSVQIVYDSISEHNVKNHEQRYWELKIDELLRETAYYTSPDLNQYYDFNKSDTDFYREIYQTIEGELLTSYPMTKEEVKYGEAYEVLKSWDNNIVVKFYNNGKLTNGGDYKSAITKINKNWWGDIEIQYYNADNTFNTDRAHCVFKSIKNDNDIRVSSYFNASGERVNNTIGVFETHWETISDSAIYGSYFDENGEMIRNGDSIYHLKRAFDAYGRLVVYESFDEKHKLMNDKDGLAVYNYKYDKHHKVVSNKMFDKNRKFPLHIGSYNLRYTYDERGFLKKSINLNKDELKINDSKGISVYDYCYDMYGNRTQTKRYNKMNSPVLGNEDYFQWVTRYDSLSRVVFDAKYLLANTLKFNKEGYGASKNEYLNDSITLNYNLDAYNNIIKDNNGIAIIKYQEDSSKKIVKEFYFDEKNNFATTDNEVVQYNYKYDEKGNEIENISLDSLGNIKSFQKDVAIVRWEYDANNNKIKTTYYNEEDKLAHANLNATFNFYSYNSDNKVIERSYYNKKMEPLMYEGAFKTMYLLNKKGKDSLIKKYDINNDLIKGVCITKYKYNVYDNVIVESYYNDENSSANNSDGISAIKYNYDNRQRVIGHDYFDIHDSIVNNKQGYSTYKNILNENGDIVSESFFNKIATPVLGPNGYHKKEAEWNEMDLNVKITLFNVDNALIEDDEGIAIYEFPRATSSLLKVDRFYNKNHELTEDNSGVAEIYYQPNLNGLYYLDKKLNAKGEVIK
;
A
#
# COMPACT_ATOMS: atom_id res chain seq x y z
N MET A 1 -44.81 -52.27 36.87
CA MET A 1 -45.62 -51.63 35.80
C MET A 1 -46.28 -50.31 36.22
N LYS A 2 -47.25 -50.27 37.15
CA LYS A 2 -47.97 -49.00 37.51
C LYS A 2 -47.05 -47.85 37.97
N LYS A 3 -46.02 -48.13 38.77
CA LYS A 3 -45.02 -47.11 39.18
C LYS A 3 -44.17 -46.60 37.99
N VAL A 4 -43.78 -47.48 37.08
CA VAL A 4 -42.98 -47.15 35.88
C VAL A 4 -43.78 -46.25 34.93
N LEU A 5 -45.04 -46.60 34.65
CA LEU A 5 -45.93 -45.70 33.90
C LEU A 5 -46.11 -44.36 34.61
N GLY A 6 -46.24 -44.36 35.94
CA GLY A 6 -46.35 -43.13 36.73
C GLY A 6 -45.13 -42.22 36.58
N TYR A 7 -43.90 -42.76 36.60
CA TYR A 7 -42.69 -41.98 36.32
C TYR A 7 -42.61 -41.49 34.87
N LEU A 8 -43.05 -42.30 33.90
CA LEU A 8 -43.13 -41.88 32.49
C LEU A 8 -44.08 -40.68 32.31
N PHE A 9 -45.25 -40.69 32.97
CA PHE A 9 -46.18 -39.56 32.94
C PHE A 9 -45.63 -38.31 33.64
N TYR A 10 -44.76 -38.46 34.65
CA TYR A 10 -44.03 -37.30 35.20
C TYR A 10 -43.06 -36.72 34.19
N ILE A 11 -42.25 -37.55 33.53
CA ILE A 11 -41.28 -37.09 32.53
C ILE A 11 -41.99 -36.34 31.41
N ILE A 12 -43.08 -36.91 30.89
CA ILE A 12 -43.89 -36.27 29.83
C ILE A 12 -44.53 -34.97 30.34
N GLY A 13 -45.13 -34.97 31.53
CA GLY A 13 -45.76 -33.78 32.10
C GLY A 13 -44.77 -32.64 32.38
N PHE A 14 -43.58 -32.95 32.91
CA PHE A 14 -42.53 -31.96 33.13
C PHE A 14 -41.92 -31.44 31.82
N TYR A 15 -41.79 -32.29 30.79
CA TYR A 15 -41.36 -31.85 29.46
C TYR A 15 -42.35 -30.84 28.86
N PHE A 16 -43.66 -31.10 28.93
CA PHE A 16 -44.65 -30.14 28.45
C PHE A 16 -44.69 -28.86 29.31
N LEU A 17 -44.51 -28.96 30.63
CA LEU A 17 -44.39 -27.78 31.49
C LEU A 17 -43.16 -26.94 31.12
N TYR A 18 -42.03 -27.57 30.84
CA TYR A 18 -40.81 -26.93 30.36
C TYR A 18 -41.06 -26.19 29.04
N VAL A 19 -41.71 -26.82 28.07
CA VAL A 19 -42.07 -26.18 26.78
C VAL A 19 -43.01 -24.98 26.99
N ILE A 20 -44.01 -25.09 27.88
CA ILE A 20 -44.91 -23.97 28.19
C ILE A 20 -44.15 -22.79 28.80
N VAL A 21 -43.21 -23.04 29.71
CA VAL A 21 -42.43 -22.00 30.40
C VAL A 21 -41.37 -21.38 29.48
N PHE A 22 -40.61 -22.19 28.73
CA PHE A 22 -39.50 -21.68 27.93
C PHE A 22 -39.87 -21.27 26.51
N SER A 23 -40.98 -21.77 25.96
CA SER A 23 -41.44 -21.41 24.61
C SER A 23 -42.69 -20.55 24.64
N GLY A 24 -43.56 -20.71 25.65
CA GLY A 24 -44.81 -19.97 25.75
C GLY A 24 -44.67 -18.56 26.35
N PHE A 25 -43.83 -18.38 27.36
CA PHE A 25 -43.64 -17.09 28.03
C PHE A 25 -42.95 -16.04 27.15
N PRO A 26 -41.90 -16.37 26.36
CA PRO A 26 -41.33 -15.44 25.38
C PRO A 26 -42.35 -15.00 24.32
N LEU A 27 -43.21 -15.92 23.85
CA LEU A 27 -44.30 -15.62 22.92
C LEU A 27 -45.34 -14.65 23.52
N VAL A 28 -45.62 -14.73 24.82
CA VAL A 28 -46.48 -13.75 25.53
C VAL A 28 -45.78 -12.40 25.62
N SER A 29 -44.49 -12.37 25.99
CA SER A 29 -43.66 -11.16 26.07
C SER A 29 -43.59 -10.43 24.73
N ASP A 30 -43.25 -11.15 23.65
CA ASP A 30 -43.21 -10.60 22.29
C ASP A 30 -44.59 -10.13 21.82
N SER A 31 -45.66 -10.84 22.18
CA SER A 31 -47.04 -10.41 21.85
C SER A 31 -47.53 -9.21 22.65
N ALA A 32 -46.91 -8.90 23.80
CA ALA A 32 -47.23 -7.73 24.62
C ALA A 32 -46.47 -6.47 24.16
N LYS A 33 -45.35 -6.62 23.44
CA LYS A 33 -44.61 -5.53 22.81
C LYS A 33 -45.34 -4.90 21.61
N PHE A 34 -46.23 -5.65 20.96
CA PHE A 34 -47.14 -5.14 19.93
C PHE A 34 -48.48 -4.85 20.59
N ASP A 35 -48.87 -3.58 20.68
CA ASP A 35 -49.94 -3.00 21.52
C ASP A 35 -51.38 -3.52 21.22
N GLY A 36 -51.58 -4.83 21.34
CA GLY A 36 -52.77 -5.56 20.91
C GLY A 36 -53.25 -6.50 22.01
N VAL A 37 -54.00 -5.95 22.97
CA VAL A 37 -54.57 -6.66 24.14
C VAL A 37 -55.28 -7.97 23.76
N ALA A 38 -55.91 -8.05 22.59
CA ALA A 38 -56.58 -9.25 22.10
C ALA A 38 -55.61 -10.42 21.82
N THR A 39 -54.42 -10.12 21.31
CA THR A 39 -53.36 -11.11 21.01
C THR A 39 -52.78 -11.68 22.29
N THR A 40 -52.46 -10.82 23.26
CA THR A 40 -51.96 -11.23 24.58
C THR A 40 -52.98 -12.11 25.31
N VAL A 41 -54.27 -11.72 25.30
CA VAL A 41 -55.35 -12.53 25.89
C VAL A 41 -55.50 -13.87 25.17
N GLY A 42 -55.38 -13.91 23.84
CA GLY A 42 -55.40 -15.14 23.05
C GLY A 42 -54.28 -16.11 23.40
N VAL A 43 -53.04 -15.61 23.55
CA VAL A 43 -51.88 -16.43 23.94
C VAL A 43 -52.02 -16.93 25.38
N VAL A 44 -52.51 -16.10 26.32
CA VAL A 44 -52.76 -16.52 27.70
C VAL A 44 -53.82 -17.63 27.77
N ILE A 45 -54.91 -17.50 27.01
CA ILE A 45 -55.94 -18.57 26.92
C ILE A 45 -55.34 -19.86 26.35
N ALA A 46 -54.52 -19.76 25.30
CA ALA A 46 -53.84 -20.92 24.72
C ALA A 46 -52.93 -21.61 25.75
N LEU A 47 -52.12 -20.85 26.50
CA LEU A 47 -51.24 -21.41 27.55
C LEU A 47 -52.03 -22.07 28.68
N ILE A 48 -53.17 -21.50 29.09
CA ILE A 48 -54.07 -22.13 30.07
C ILE A 48 -54.63 -23.45 29.52
N LEU A 49 -55.04 -23.48 28.25
CA LEU A 49 -55.53 -24.70 27.60
C LEU A 49 -54.45 -25.78 27.50
N PHE A 50 -53.18 -25.42 27.31
CA PHE A 50 -52.05 -26.35 27.33
C PHE A 50 -51.64 -26.79 28.74
N ALA A 51 -51.86 -25.96 29.76
CA ALA A 51 -51.54 -26.30 31.15
C ALA A 51 -52.52 -27.32 31.78
N ILE A 52 -53.77 -27.35 31.31
CA ILE A 52 -54.81 -28.26 31.83
C ILE A 52 -54.43 -29.75 31.61
N PRO A 53 -54.06 -30.21 30.40
CA PRO A 53 -53.58 -31.58 30.17
C PRO A 53 -52.36 -31.94 31.04
N VAL A 54 -51.41 -31.02 31.17
CA VAL A 54 -50.20 -31.20 31.99
C VAL A 54 -50.56 -31.41 33.46
N PHE A 55 -51.48 -30.59 33.99
CA PHE A 55 -51.99 -30.76 35.35
C PHE A 55 -52.63 -32.13 35.56
N PHE A 56 -53.44 -32.61 34.61
CA PHE A 56 -54.04 -33.94 34.70
C PHE A 56 -53.02 -35.07 34.57
N LEU A 57 -52.05 -34.96 33.66
CA LEU A 57 -50.95 -35.92 33.51
C LEU A 57 -50.14 -36.06 34.82
N LEU A 58 -49.77 -34.94 35.44
CA LEU A 58 -49.02 -34.90 36.69
C LEU A 58 -49.85 -35.39 37.88
N LYS A 59 -51.15 -35.04 37.93
CA LYS A 59 -52.09 -35.54 38.95
C LYS A 59 -52.31 -37.06 38.82
N PHE A 60 -52.38 -37.58 37.61
CA PHE A 60 -52.53 -39.01 37.32
C PHE A 60 -51.24 -39.78 37.64
N ALA A 61 -50.08 -39.23 37.28
CA ALA A 61 -48.76 -39.75 37.65
C ALA A 61 -48.60 -39.89 39.18
N ASN A 62 -49.08 -38.91 39.94
CA ASN A 62 -48.99 -38.93 41.41
C ASN A 62 -49.84 -40.02 42.06
N ARG A 63 -51.00 -40.33 41.46
CA ARG A 63 -51.89 -41.39 41.96
C ARG A 63 -51.21 -42.77 41.99
N TRP A 64 -50.22 -43.01 41.12
CA TRP A 64 -49.53 -44.30 41.01
C TRP A 64 -48.13 -44.35 41.65
N THR A 65 -47.55 -43.20 41.98
CA THR A 65 -46.18 -43.06 42.50
C THR A 65 -46.11 -42.64 43.98
N LYS A 66 -47.17 -42.00 44.53
CA LYS A 66 -47.22 -41.47 45.90
C LYS A 66 -46.07 -40.50 46.26
N LEU A 67 -45.63 -39.67 45.31
CA LEU A 67 -44.65 -38.61 45.60
C LEU A 67 -45.26 -37.55 46.53
N LYS A 68 -44.52 -37.12 47.57
CA LYS A 68 -44.98 -36.07 48.49
C LYS A 68 -45.16 -34.75 47.73
N ARG A 69 -46.29 -34.06 47.95
CA ARG A 69 -46.62 -32.75 47.36
C ARG A 69 -45.52 -31.68 47.56
N SER A 70 -44.68 -31.82 48.59
CA SER A 70 -43.54 -30.92 48.85
C SER A 70 -42.51 -30.91 47.73
N TYR A 71 -42.30 -32.03 47.02
CA TYR A 71 -41.40 -32.08 45.86
C TYR A 71 -41.96 -31.34 44.65
N PHE A 72 -43.28 -31.22 44.55
CA PHE A 72 -43.95 -30.48 43.49
C PHE A 72 -43.73 -28.97 43.65
N TRP A 73 -43.86 -28.46 44.87
CA TRP A 73 -43.54 -27.06 45.18
C TRP A 73 -42.05 -26.76 45.05
N GLY A 74 -41.17 -27.72 45.39
CA GLY A 74 -39.73 -27.58 45.18
C GLY A 74 -39.33 -27.49 43.70
N ILE A 75 -39.93 -28.31 42.83
CA ILE A 75 -39.67 -28.26 41.38
C ILE A 75 -40.33 -27.03 40.74
N LEU A 76 -41.55 -26.65 41.16
CA LEU A 76 -42.19 -25.42 40.69
C LEU A 76 -41.37 -24.20 41.11
N ALA A 77 -40.88 -24.15 42.36
CA ALA A 77 -40.01 -23.08 42.84
C ALA A 77 -38.65 -23.06 42.12
N LEU A 78 -38.08 -24.21 41.76
CA LEU A 78 -36.86 -24.27 40.93
C LEU A 78 -37.11 -23.78 39.49
N VAL A 79 -38.22 -24.18 38.86
CA VAL A 79 -38.61 -23.71 37.51
C VAL A 79 -38.97 -22.22 37.54
N SER A 80 -39.57 -21.72 38.63
CA SER A 80 -39.81 -20.29 38.85
C SER A 80 -38.53 -19.53 39.17
N LEU A 81 -37.59 -20.07 39.95
CA LEU A 81 -36.29 -19.44 40.20
C LEU A 81 -35.43 -19.36 38.92
N PHE A 82 -35.48 -20.38 38.05
CA PHE A 82 -34.81 -20.34 36.75
C PHE A 82 -35.55 -19.49 35.71
N GLY A 83 -36.87 -19.27 35.87
CA GLY A 83 -37.65 -18.33 35.07
C GLY A 83 -37.55 -16.86 35.53
N PHE A 84 -36.91 -16.60 36.66
CA PHE A 84 -36.67 -15.25 37.23
C PHE A 84 -35.20 -14.81 37.16
N ILE A 85 -34.33 -15.56 36.46
CA ILE A 85 -33.07 -14.99 35.99
C ILE A 85 -33.44 -14.05 34.85
N SER A 86 -33.62 -12.79 35.22
CA SER A 86 -33.96 -11.68 34.36
C SER A 86 -33.18 -11.73 33.05
N GLU A 87 -33.90 -11.71 31.94
CA GLU A 87 -33.46 -10.92 30.80
C GLU A 87 -33.23 -9.49 31.32
N GLU A 88 -32.02 -9.18 31.78
CA GLU A 88 -31.50 -7.85 31.55
C GLU A 88 -31.62 -7.63 30.05
N GLU A 89 -32.44 -6.65 29.70
CA GLU A 89 -32.64 -6.18 28.35
C GLU A 89 -31.28 -5.97 27.72
N VAL A 90 -31.07 -6.64 26.58
CA VAL A 90 -30.10 -6.17 25.61
C VAL A 90 -30.56 -4.76 25.27
N LEU A 91 -29.86 -3.74 25.78
CA LEU A 91 -30.12 -2.37 25.38
C LEU A 91 -29.96 -2.32 23.86
N PRO A 92 -31.05 -2.06 23.11
CA PRO A 92 -30.90 -1.85 21.70
C PRO A 92 -30.07 -0.58 21.51
N PHE A 93 -29.10 -0.66 20.60
CA PHE A 93 -28.58 0.53 19.93
C PHE A 93 -29.77 1.40 19.56
N ASN A 94 -29.77 2.65 20.07
CA ASN A 94 -30.73 3.71 19.75
C ASN A 94 -32.09 3.61 20.47
N HIS A 95 -32.13 3.99 21.76
CA HIS A 95 -33.36 4.52 22.34
C HIS A 95 -33.51 5.98 21.90
N ASP A 96 -34.54 6.25 21.09
CA ASP A 96 -35.20 7.55 20.94
C ASP A 96 -34.36 8.80 20.57
N ASN A 97 -33.48 8.76 19.56
CA ASN A 97 -32.87 9.97 18.97
C ASN A 97 -32.15 10.93 19.98
N GLU A 98 -31.90 10.51 21.22
CA GLU A 98 -31.41 11.39 22.29
C GLU A 98 -29.92 11.71 22.15
N TYR A 99 -29.15 10.83 21.49
CA TYR A 99 -27.71 10.98 21.29
C TYR A 99 -27.29 10.65 19.85
N VAL A 100 -26.25 11.32 19.38
CA VAL A 100 -25.58 11.02 18.11
C VAL A 100 -24.37 10.15 18.38
N ILE A 101 -24.35 8.91 17.89
CA ILE A 101 -23.20 7.99 18.03
C ILE A 101 -22.18 8.28 16.94
N TRP A 102 -20.87 8.25 17.26
CA TRP A 102 -19.84 8.65 16.30
C TRP A 102 -19.87 7.85 14.99
N SER A 103 -19.68 8.58 13.88
CA SER A 103 -19.25 8.05 12.60
C SER A 103 -18.27 9.05 11.96
N GLU A 104 -17.60 8.67 10.88
CA GLU A 104 -16.63 9.56 10.22
C GLU A 104 -17.21 10.91 9.78
N LYS A 105 -18.52 10.99 9.50
CA LYS A 105 -19.22 12.22 9.10
C LYS A 105 -20.70 12.16 9.50
N ASN A 106 -21.04 12.62 10.70
CA ASN A 106 -22.43 12.69 11.14
C ASN A 106 -22.77 13.82 12.09
N VAL A 107 -21.87 14.78 12.30
CA VAL A 107 -22.21 16.06 12.92
C VAL A 107 -22.73 16.99 11.83
N ASP A 108 -23.97 17.44 12.00
CA ASP A 108 -24.65 18.43 11.18
C ASP A 108 -25.26 19.51 12.08
N TRP A 109 -25.52 20.70 11.54
CA TRP A 109 -26.14 21.79 12.29
C TRP A 109 -27.53 21.49 12.85
N SER A 110 -28.22 20.45 12.34
CA SER A 110 -29.45 19.90 12.91
C SER A 110 -29.26 19.23 14.27
N ASN A 111 -28.03 18.85 14.62
CA ASN A 111 -27.70 18.22 15.90
C ASN A 111 -27.45 19.23 17.03
N PHE A 112 -27.48 20.54 16.76
CA PHE A 112 -27.21 21.58 17.76
C PHE A 112 -28.46 22.39 18.06
N THR A 113 -28.68 22.67 19.34
CA THR A 113 -29.77 23.53 19.81
C THR A 113 -29.41 24.99 19.52
N GLU A 114 -30.27 25.69 18.77
CA GLU A 114 -30.07 27.12 18.50
C GLU A 114 -30.38 27.97 19.74
N VAL A 115 -29.43 28.81 20.15
CA VAL A 115 -29.55 29.72 21.30
C VAL A 115 -29.35 31.18 20.86
N VAL A 116 -29.98 32.10 21.59
CA VAL A 116 -29.97 33.54 21.24
C VAL A 116 -28.64 34.20 21.62
N THR A 117 -28.01 33.76 22.70
CA THR A 117 -26.74 34.31 23.21
C THR A 117 -25.96 33.22 23.93
N LYS A 118 -24.65 33.16 23.72
CA LYS A 118 -23.72 32.32 24.49
C LYS A 118 -22.82 33.19 25.37
N SER A 119 -22.65 32.80 26.63
CA SER A 119 -21.86 33.56 27.62
C SER A 119 -20.36 33.34 27.50
N ASP A 120 -19.93 32.29 26.80
CA ASP A 120 -18.55 31.93 26.52
C ASP A 120 -17.94 32.76 25.36
N GLY A 121 -18.79 33.42 24.57
CA GLY A 121 -18.38 34.24 23.43
C GLY A 121 -18.14 33.47 22.13
N PHE A 122 -18.46 32.17 22.08
CA PHE A 122 -18.27 31.32 20.89
C PHE A 122 -19.57 31.16 20.09
N SER A 123 -19.44 30.89 18.79
CA SER A 123 -20.60 30.69 17.90
C SER A 123 -21.21 29.29 17.99
N ALA A 124 -20.46 28.27 18.38
CA ALA A 124 -20.97 26.92 18.60
C ALA A 124 -20.20 26.21 19.71
N SER A 125 -20.79 25.18 20.30
CA SER A 125 -20.09 24.26 21.20
C SER A 125 -20.71 22.87 21.13
N ILE A 126 -19.88 21.86 20.85
CA ILE A 126 -20.27 20.45 20.91
C ILE A 126 -20.02 19.86 22.29
N TYR A 127 -21.01 19.12 22.79
CA TYR A 127 -20.82 18.24 23.93
C TYR A 127 -20.66 16.80 23.44
N SER A 128 -19.48 16.21 23.65
CA SER A 128 -19.24 14.81 23.34
C SER A 128 -18.51 14.09 24.46
N GLU A 129 -18.88 12.83 24.68
CA GLU A 129 -18.35 11.98 25.74
C GLU A 129 -18.14 10.52 25.30
N ILE A 130 -17.41 9.75 26.11
CA ILE A 130 -17.31 8.31 25.95
C ILE A 130 -18.39 7.65 26.82
N PHE A 131 -19.28 6.89 26.21
CA PHE A 131 -20.12 5.97 26.96
C PHE A 131 -19.31 4.72 27.31
N CYS A 132 -19.26 4.38 28.60
CA CYS A 132 -18.64 3.16 29.10
C CYS A 132 -19.51 2.57 30.23
N PRO A 133 -19.95 1.31 30.14
CA PRO A 133 -20.71 0.69 31.22
C PRO A 133 -19.81 0.44 32.43
N ARG A 134 -20.39 0.53 33.63
CA ARG A 134 -19.66 0.30 34.89
C ARG A 134 -19.07 -1.11 34.99
N GLU A 135 -19.77 -2.10 34.45
CA GLU A 135 -19.34 -3.50 34.40
C GLU A 135 -19.45 -4.00 32.96
N ILE A 136 -18.40 -4.69 32.50
CA ILE A 136 -18.38 -5.29 31.17
C ILE A 136 -18.95 -6.70 31.26
N THR A 137 -20.09 -6.92 30.62
CA THR A 137 -20.75 -8.23 30.56
C THR A 137 -21.05 -8.62 29.12
N LYS A 138 -21.45 -9.87 28.87
CA LYS A 138 -21.88 -10.32 27.54
C LYS A 138 -23.05 -9.51 26.96
N LYS A 139 -23.86 -8.88 27.81
CA LYS A 139 -24.99 -8.03 27.41
C LYS A 139 -24.66 -6.54 27.41
N SER A 140 -23.61 -6.15 28.12
CA SER A 140 -23.20 -4.76 28.32
C SER A 140 -21.70 -4.63 28.07
N SER A 141 -21.31 -4.62 26.80
CA SER A 141 -19.91 -4.61 26.33
C SER A 141 -19.62 -3.46 25.36
N ALA A 142 -20.58 -2.57 25.12
CA ALA A 142 -20.43 -1.49 24.15
C ALA A 142 -19.74 -0.28 24.78
N ILE A 143 -18.67 0.20 24.14
CA ILE A 143 -17.99 1.45 24.47
C ILE A 143 -17.92 2.30 23.21
N TYR A 144 -18.46 3.51 23.25
CA TYR A 144 -18.58 4.36 22.06
C TYR A 144 -18.50 5.84 22.41
N ALA A 145 -18.04 6.65 21.46
CA ALA A 145 -18.19 8.09 21.53
C ALA A 145 -19.61 8.50 21.15
N TYR A 146 -20.20 9.41 21.91
CA TYR A 146 -21.50 9.99 21.62
C TYR A 146 -21.47 11.52 21.78
N MET A 147 -22.40 12.19 21.10
CA MET A 147 -22.67 13.61 21.19
C MET A 147 -24.11 13.83 21.67
N SER A 148 -24.33 14.80 22.55
CA SER A 148 -25.67 15.12 23.07
C SER A 148 -26.22 16.41 22.42
N PRO A 149 -27.26 16.31 21.57
CA PRO A 149 -27.88 17.46 20.93
C PRO A 149 -28.52 18.46 21.90
N GLU A 150 -29.00 18.01 23.07
CA GLU A 150 -29.71 18.86 24.04
C GLU A 150 -28.79 19.93 24.64
N ILE A 151 -27.51 19.59 24.83
CA ILE A 151 -26.51 20.45 25.48
C ILE A 151 -25.39 20.87 24.52
N SER A 152 -25.48 20.49 23.25
CA SER A 152 -24.68 21.08 22.17
C SER A 152 -25.45 22.26 21.59
N ASP A 153 -24.85 23.44 21.54
CA ASP A 153 -25.54 24.68 21.17
C ASP A 153 -24.85 25.44 20.04
N LYS A 154 -25.62 26.30 19.37
CA LYS A 154 -25.12 27.18 18.30
C LYS A 154 -25.86 28.52 18.29
N LEU A 155 -25.19 29.56 17.81
CA LEU A 155 -25.82 30.81 17.40
C LEU A 155 -26.37 30.69 15.97
N ASN A 156 -27.28 31.59 15.60
CA ASN A 156 -27.87 31.61 14.25
C ASN A 156 -26.83 31.94 13.16
N ASP A 157 -25.78 32.71 13.49
CA ASP A 157 -24.71 33.08 12.57
C ASP A 157 -23.69 31.96 12.30
N SER A 158 -23.74 30.84 13.03
CA SER A 158 -22.86 29.67 12.84
C SER A 158 -23.00 29.02 11.46
N LEU A 159 -24.14 29.24 10.77
CA LEU A 159 -24.36 28.78 9.40
C LEU A 159 -23.49 29.52 8.37
N LEU A 160 -22.85 30.63 8.76
CA LEU A 160 -22.03 31.45 7.86
C LEU A 160 -20.60 30.94 7.70
N ASP A 161 -20.13 30.04 8.57
CA ASP A 161 -18.76 29.51 8.53
C ASP A 161 -18.73 27.97 8.47
N PRO A 162 -18.50 27.38 7.29
CA PRO A 162 -18.36 25.93 7.14
C PRO A 162 -17.19 25.31 7.93
N GLN A 163 -16.14 26.09 8.28
CA GLN A 163 -15.01 25.58 9.04
C GLN A 163 -15.36 25.37 10.53
N LEU A 164 -16.36 26.09 11.03
CA LEU A 164 -16.85 25.91 12.41
C LEU A 164 -17.49 24.53 12.59
N LEU A 165 -18.32 24.06 11.66
CA LEU A 165 -18.91 22.71 11.78
C LEU A 165 -17.83 21.61 11.72
N ILE A 166 -16.79 21.82 10.90
CA ILE A 166 -15.65 20.91 10.83
C ILE A 166 -14.92 20.88 12.18
N HIS A 167 -14.70 22.05 12.79
CA HIS A 167 -14.10 22.16 14.13
C HIS A 167 -14.85 21.31 15.16
N GLU A 168 -16.18 21.45 15.23
CA GLU A 168 -17.02 20.65 16.15
C GLU A 168 -16.96 19.14 15.84
N GLN A 169 -16.96 18.75 14.56
CA GLN A 169 -16.79 17.33 14.18
C GLN A 169 -15.44 16.77 14.66
N TYR A 170 -14.38 17.59 14.72
CA TYR A 170 -13.06 17.14 15.17
C TYR A 170 -12.94 17.01 16.69
N HIS A 171 -13.70 17.78 17.48
CA HIS A 171 -13.92 17.46 18.89
C HIS A 171 -14.52 16.06 19.05
N PHE A 172 -15.54 15.73 18.24
CA PHE A 172 -16.13 14.40 18.29
C PHE A 172 -15.16 13.29 17.84
N ASN A 173 -14.30 13.57 16.86
CA ASN A 173 -13.25 12.66 16.41
C ASN A 173 -12.18 12.42 17.50
N ILE A 174 -11.84 13.44 18.30
CA ILE A 174 -10.96 13.29 19.47
C ILE A 174 -11.61 12.32 20.48
N THR A 175 -12.90 12.49 20.76
CA THR A 175 -13.67 11.60 21.65
C THR A 175 -13.65 10.15 21.16
N GLU A 176 -13.89 9.91 19.86
CA GLU A 176 -13.79 8.57 19.29
C GLU A 176 -12.38 7.99 19.43
N TYR A 177 -11.33 8.75 19.12
CA TYR A 177 -9.96 8.26 19.28
C TYR A 177 -9.70 7.74 20.70
N TYR A 178 -10.13 8.48 21.72
CA TYR A 178 -9.98 8.04 23.11
C TYR A 178 -10.91 6.88 23.48
N ALA A 179 -12.11 6.78 22.90
CA ALA A 179 -12.96 5.59 23.02
C ALA A 179 -12.28 4.34 22.43
N ARG A 180 -11.54 4.47 21.32
CA ARG A 180 -10.75 3.37 20.74
C ARG A 180 -9.60 2.93 21.64
N LEU A 181 -8.91 3.89 22.26
CA LEU A 181 -7.84 3.58 23.22
C LEU A 181 -8.37 2.92 24.50
N LEU A 182 -9.55 3.32 24.98
CA LEU A 182 -10.23 2.66 26.09
C LEU A 182 -10.59 1.22 25.73
N ARG A 183 -11.22 1.01 24.56
CA ARG A 183 -11.53 -0.34 24.05
C ARG A 183 -10.29 -1.20 23.94
N LYS A 184 -9.21 -0.67 23.32
CA LYS A 184 -7.92 -1.37 23.23
C LYS A 184 -7.43 -1.83 24.60
N ALA A 185 -7.41 -0.95 25.59
CA ALA A 185 -6.90 -1.28 26.91
C ALA A 185 -7.74 -2.35 27.63
N ILE A 186 -9.06 -2.32 27.48
CA ILE A 186 -9.94 -3.35 28.06
C ILE A 186 -9.80 -4.69 27.33
N ILE A 187 -9.66 -4.68 26.00
CA ILE A 187 -9.42 -5.88 25.19
C ILE A 187 -8.12 -6.58 25.61
N GLU A 188 -7.07 -5.82 25.91
CA GLU A 188 -5.79 -6.36 26.37
C GLU A 188 -5.88 -7.10 27.72
N ILE A 189 -6.83 -6.72 28.60
CA ILE A 189 -7.12 -7.42 29.85
C ILE A 189 -7.88 -8.72 29.57
N GLY A 190 -8.91 -8.66 28.71
CA GLY A 190 -9.73 -9.81 28.32
C GLY A 190 -10.96 -10.01 29.21
N SER A 191 -11.96 -10.72 28.66
CA SER A 191 -13.30 -10.86 29.24
C SER A 191 -13.32 -11.55 30.60
N ASP A 192 -12.38 -12.45 30.85
CA ASP A 192 -12.36 -13.28 32.06
C ASP A 192 -11.63 -12.60 33.24
N GLU A 193 -10.83 -11.57 32.96
CA GLU A 193 -9.97 -10.92 33.93
C GLU A 193 -10.40 -9.48 34.27
N VAL A 194 -11.18 -8.82 33.39
CA VAL A 194 -11.56 -7.42 33.57
C VAL A 194 -12.46 -7.21 34.80
N THR A 195 -12.08 -6.28 35.68
CA THR A 195 -12.86 -5.91 36.86
C THR A 195 -13.53 -4.53 36.71
N ILE A 196 -14.52 -4.25 37.56
CA ILE A 196 -15.16 -2.92 37.64
C ILE A 196 -14.14 -1.82 37.94
N ASP A 197 -13.16 -2.10 38.80
CA ASP A 197 -12.11 -1.13 39.17
C ASP A 197 -11.17 -0.85 37.98
N ASP A 198 -10.87 -1.86 37.16
CA ASP A 198 -10.09 -1.67 35.92
C ASP A 198 -10.84 -0.78 34.94
N VAL A 199 -12.13 -1.04 34.73
CA VAL A 199 -12.98 -0.27 33.81
C VAL A 199 -13.06 1.19 34.25
N GLN A 200 -13.35 1.46 35.53
CA GLN A 200 -13.43 2.81 36.06
C GLN A 200 -12.08 3.55 35.95
N SER A 201 -10.98 2.90 36.33
CA SER A 201 -9.63 3.48 36.28
C SER A 201 -9.21 3.82 34.83
N LEU A 202 -9.51 2.93 33.88
CA LEU A 202 -9.22 3.17 32.46
C LEU A 202 -10.11 4.27 31.88
N TYR A 203 -11.40 4.30 32.24
CA TYR A 203 -12.33 5.35 31.85
C TYR A 203 -11.81 6.73 32.32
N ASP A 204 -11.57 6.90 33.62
CA ASP A 204 -11.09 8.17 34.21
C ASP A 204 -9.80 8.65 33.53
N LYS A 205 -8.89 7.71 33.23
CA LYS A 205 -7.63 7.97 32.52
C LYS A 205 -7.85 8.51 31.11
N TYR A 206 -8.74 7.90 30.33
CA TYR A 206 -8.93 8.29 28.93
C TYR A 206 -9.85 9.50 28.77
N GLU A 207 -10.84 9.67 29.65
CA GLU A 207 -11.62 10.91 29.77
C GLU A 207 -10.72 12.11 30.07
N SER A 208 -9.86 12.00 31.10
CA SER A 208 -8.94 13.09 31.47
C SER A 208 -7.99 13.47 30.32
N LYS A 209 -7.56 12.48 29.53
CA LYS A 209 -6.70 12.72 28.35
C LYS A 209 -7.48 13.35 27.20
N ARG A 210 -8.71 12.91 26.95
CA ARG A 210 -9.61 13.51 25.97
C ARG A 210 -9.77 15.00 26.28
N ASP A 211 -10.17 15.34 27.50
CA ASP A 211 -10.39 16.73 27.91
C ASP A 211 -9.13 17.57 27.74
N SER A 212 -7.97 17.03 28.12
CA SER A 212 -6.68 17.70 27.91
C SER A 212 -6.40 18.00 26.44
N VAL A 213 -6.72 17.09 25.52
CA VAL A 213 -6.50 17.29 24.09
C VAL A 213 -7.53 18.22 23.47
N GLN A 214 -8.80 18.18 23.90
CA GLN A 214 -9.82 19.14 23.45
C GLN A 214 -9.39 20.58 23.78
N ILE A 215 -8.94 20.84 25.01
CA ILE A 215 -8.42 22.16 25.42
C ILE A 215 -7.23 22.61 24.56
N VAL A 216 -6.33 21.69 24.23
CA VAL A 216 -5.17 21.99 23.38
C VAL A 216 -5.60 22.31 21.94
N TYR A 217 -6.57 21.57 21.41
CA TYR A 217 -7.11 21.80 20.07
C TYR A 217 -7.81 23.15 19.95
N ASP A 218 -8.66 23.50 20.91
CA ASP A 218 -9.29 24.82 21.06
C ASP A 218 -8.24 25.93 21.10
N SER A 219 -7.24 25.79 21.98
CA SER A 219 -6.21 26.80 22.19
C SER A 219 -5.34 27.04 20.95
N ILE A 220 -4.98 25.98 20.21
CA ILE A 220 -4.10 26.10 19.05
C ILE A 220 -4.86 26.62 17.83
N SER A 221 -6.09 26.17 17.62
CA SER A 221 -6.96 26.64 16.55
C SER A 221 -7.59 28.00 16.84
N GLU A 222 -7.50 28.50 18.08
CA GLU A 222 -8.27 29.65 18.58
C GLU A 222 -9.77 29.50 18.26
N HIS A 223 -10.34 28.33 18.61
CA HIS A 223 -11.75 27.99 18.35
C HIS A 223 -12.17 28.23 16.90
N ASN A 224 -11.40 27.70 15.95
CA ASN A 224 -11.56 27.84 14.49
C ASN A 224 -10.99 29.12 13.83
N VAL A 225 -10.55 30.12 14.59
CA VAL A 225 -10.03 31.38 14.01
C VAL A 225 -8.75 31.15 13.20
N LYS A 226 -7.92 30.18 13.58
CA LYS A 226 -6.68 29.79 12.90
C LYS A 226 -6.87 28.54 12.03
N ASN A 227 -7.49 28.72 10.86
CA ASN A 227 -7.76 27.64 9.89
C ASN A 227 -6.53 26.77 9.54
N HIS A 228 -5.34 27.36 9.43
CA HIS A 228 -4.11 26.60 9.14
C HIS A 228 -3.74 25.64 10.30
N GLU A 229 -3.82 26.12 11.54
CA GLU A 229 -3.53 25.31 12.73
C GLU A 229 -4.62 24.26 12.97
N GLN A 230 -5.88 24.64 12.75
CA GLN A 230 -7.00 23.71 12.76
C GLN A 230 -6.72 22.56 11.78
N ARG A 231 -6.46 22.88 10.52
CA ARG A 231 -6.27 21.87 9.46
C ARG A 231 -5.08 20.95 9.72
N TYR A 232 -3.99 21.47 10.27
CA TYR A 232 -2.85 20.66 10.70
C TYR A 232 -3.26 19.61 11.75
N TRP A 233 -4.07 20.01 12.73
CA TRP A 233 -4.61 19.12 13.75
C TRP A 233 -5.64 18.13 13.21
N GLU A 234 -6.48 18.54 12.27
CA GLU A 234 -7.41 17.65 11.57
C GLU A 234 -6.68 16.45 10.94
N LEU A 235 -5.61 16.72 10.19
CA LEU A 235 -4.78 15.67 9.56
C LEU A 235 -4.12 14.76 10.60
N LYS A 236 -3.72 15.33 11.75
CA LYS A 236 -3.14 14.58 12.88
C LYS A 236 -4.18 13.69 13.57
N ILE A 237 -5.40 14.19 13.79
CA ILE A 237 -6.48 13.40 14.41
C ILE A 237 -6.93 12.29 13.45
N ASP A 238 -7.05 12.58 12.15
CA ASP A 238 -7.33 11.57 11.12
C ASP A 238 -6.28 10.46 11.11
N GLU A 239 -5.01 10.79 11.32
CA GLU A 239 -3.93 9.81 11.49
C GLU A 239 -4.16 8.92 12.71
N LEU A 240 -4.45 9.51 13.87
CA LEU A 240 -4.69 8.77 15.10
C LEU A 240 -5.88 7.81 14.97
N LEU A 241 -6.93 8.21 14.26
CA LEU A 241 -8.05 7.34 13.92
C LEU A 241 -7.64 6.20 12.98
N ARG A 242 -6.83 6.45 11.96
CA ARG A 242 -6.28 5.39 11.08
C ARG A 242 -5.44 4.38 11.85
N GLU A 243 -4.59 4.84 12.78
CA GLU A 243 -3.73 3.97 13.60
C GLU A 243 -4.52 3.07 14.57
N THR A 244 -5.73 3.47 14.92
CA THR A 244 -6.62 2.76 15.85
C THR A 244 -7.79 2.08 15.15
N ALA A 245 -7.78 1.98 13.81
CA ALA A 245 -8.91 1.51 13.01
C ALA A 245 -9.37 0.08 13.35
N TYR A 246 -8.50 -0.80 13.85
CA TYR A 246 -8.89 -2.13 14.33
C TYR A 246 -9.97 -2.02 15.41
N TYR A 247 -9.80 -1.09 16.34
CA TYR A 247 -10.70 -0.85 17.46
C TYR A 247 -11.88 0.05 17.08
N THR A 248 -12.46 -0.08 15.88
CA THR A 248 -13.58 0.78 15.46
C THR A 248 -14.93 0.23 15.94
N SER A 249 -15.09 -1.09 16.09
CA SER A 249 -16.34 -1.68 16.59
C SER A 249 -16.57 -1.33 18.07
N PRO A 250 -17.73 -0.75 18.45
CA PRO A 250 -18.04 -0.41 19.84
C PRO A 250 -18.17 -1.62 20.76
N ASP A 251 -18.64 -2.75 20.24
CA ASP A 251 -18.92 -3.94 21.02
C ASP A 251 -17.66 -4.79 21.20
N LEU A 252 -17.17 -4.87 22.44
CA LEU A 252 -15.98 -5.63 22.78
C LEU A 252 -16.10 -7.14 22.45
N ASN A 253 -17.33 -7.68 22.39
CA ASN A 253 -17.53 -9.09 22.09
C ASN A 253 -17.21 -9.46 20.63
N GLN A 254 -17.06 -8.47 19.75
CA GLN A 254 -16.69 -8.70 18.34
C GLN A 254 -15.18 -8.95 18.16
N TYR A 255 -14.38 -8.73 19.19
CA TYR A 255 -12.94 -8.93 19.13
C TYR A 255 -12.58 -10.30 19.66
N TYR A 256 -11.90 -11.10 18.84
CA TYR A 256 -11.37 -12.38 19.29
C TYR A 256 -10.49 -12.21 20.53
N ASP A 257 -9.60 -11.22 20.54
CA ASP A 257 -8.63 -11.03 21.62
C ASP A 257 -9.27 -10.77 22.99
N PHE A 258 -10.52 -10.28 23.00
CA PHE A 258 -11.28 -10.06 24.22
C PHE A 258 -11.85 -11.37 24.79
N ASN A 259 -12.48 -12.19 23.93
CA ASN A 259 -13.19 -13.41 24.36
C ASN A 259 -12.36 -14.68 24.33
N LYS A 260 -11.36 -14.76 23.45
CA LYS A 260 -10.47 -15.91 23.19
C LYS A 260 -11.23 -17.25 23.05
N SER A 261 -12.42 -17.24 22.45
CA SER A 261 -13.23 -18.44 22.24
C SER A 261 -12.61 -19.37 21.19
N ASP A 262 -13.04 -20.63 21.14
CA ASP A 262 -12.67 -21.52 20.02
C ASP A 262 -13.20 -20.95 18.69
N THR A 263 -12.39 -21.04 17.63
CA THR A 263 -12.73 -20.55 16.29
C THR A 263 -12.09 -21.41 15.20
N ASP A 264 -12.78 -21.52 14.07
CA ASP A 264 -12.26 -22.09 12.84
C ASP A 264 -11.71 -21.00 11.89
N PHE A 265 -11.82 -19.72 12.26
CA PHE A 265 -11.45 -18.58 11.41
C PHE A 265 -10.12 -17.94 11.83
N TYR A 266 -9.27 -17.68 10.84
CA TYR A 266 -7.93 -17.14 11.03
C TYR A 266 -7.60 -16.12 9.94
N ARG A 267 -6.83 -15.09 10.27
CA ARG A 267 -6.33 -14.14 9.27
C ARG A 267 -5.26 -14.74 8.39
N GLU A 268 -4.45 -15.62 8.96
CA GLU A 268 -3.21 -16.10 8.35
C GLU A 268 -3.06 -17.60 8.54
N ILE A 269 -2.50 -18.26 7.54
CA ILE A 269 -2.18 -19.67 7.55
C ILE A 269 -0.75 -19.88 7.06
N TYR A 270 -0.13 -21.00 7.41
CA TYR A 270 1.17 -21.40 6.88
C TYR A 270 1.19 -22.91 6.67
N GLN A 271 1.46 -23.33 5.44
CA GLN A 271 1.59 -24.75 5.11
C GLN A 271 3.05 -25.21 5.23
N THR A 272 3.30 -26.22 6.06
CA THR A 272 4.60 -26.89 6.14
C THR A 272 4.81 -27.82 4.95
N ILE A 273 6.05 -28.23 4.68
CA ILE A 273 6.33 -29.14 3.57
C ILE A 273 5.76 -30.55 3.80
N GLU A 274 5.55 -30.92 5.06
CA GLU A 274 4.88 -32.13 5.51
C GLU A 274 3.35 -32.05 5.39
N GLY A 275 2.82 -30.93 4.86
CA GLY A 275 1.39 -30.73 4.60
C GLY A 275 0.59 -30.33 5.83
N GLU A 276 1.25 -30.00 6.94
CA GLU A 276 0.57 -29.49 8.14
C GLU A 276 0.19 -28.02 7.92
N LEU A 277 -0.91 -27.61 8.54
CA LEU A 277 -1.41 -26.24 8.46
C LEU A 277 -1.34 -25.58 9.82
N LEU A 278 -0.43 -24.62 9.93
CA LEU A 278 -0.32 -23.70 11.07
C LEU A 278 -1.30 -22.55 10.85
N THR A 279 -1.94 -22.08 11.91
CA THR A 279 -2.94 -21.00 11.86
C THR A 279 -2.52 -19.86 12.77
N SER A 280 -2.86 -18.63 12.40
CA SER A 280 -2.44 -17.43 13.15
C SER A 280 -3.44 -16.30 13.04
N TYR A 281 -3.45 -15.43 14.05
CA TYR A 281 -4.42 -14.34 14.21
C TYR A 281 -5.87 -14.88 14.11
N PRO A 282 -6.29 -15.68 15.10
CA PRO A 282 -7.67 -16.17 15.19
C PRO A 282 -8.68 -15.03 15.21
N MET A 283 -9.87 -15.28 14.68
CA MET A 283 -10.90 -14.26 14.47
C MET A 283 -12.28 -14.76 14.89
N THR A 284 -13.18 -13.84 15.21
CA THR A 284 -14.61 -14.15 15.31
C THR A 284 -15.25 -14.30 13.93
N LYS A 285 -16.43 -14.93 13.87
CA LYS A 285 -17.20 -15.06 12.62
C LYS A 285 -17.64 -13.68 12.09
N GLU A 286 -17.92 -12.76 12.99
CA GLU A 286 -18.34 -11.39 12.70
C GLU A 286 -17.23 -10.61 11.99
N GLU A 287 -15.96 -10.88 12.29
CA GLU A 287 -14.82 -10.22 11.65
C GLU A 287 -14.55 -10.69 10.21
N VAL A 288 -15.09 -11.84 9.79
CA VAL A 288 -14.90 -12.41 8.44
C VAL A 288 -15.40 -11.48 7.33
N LYS A 289 -16.31 -10.55 7.65
CA LYS A 289 -16.79 -9.52 6.70
C LYS A 289 -15.72 -8.48 6.33
N TYR A 290 -14.59 -8.43 7.04
CA TYR A 290 -13.54 -7.43 6.84
C TYR A 290 -12.24 -8.07 6.36
N GLY A 291 -11.88 -7.83 5.11
CA GLY A 291 -10.62 -8.27 4.52
C GLY A 291 -10.54 -9.78 4.29
N GLU A 292 -9.32 -10.28 4.19
CA GLU A 292 -9.03 -11.70 3.99
C GLU A 292 -9.29 -12.52 5.26
N ALA A 293 -9.84 -13.72 5.13
CA ALA A 293 -10.00 -14.67 6.23
C ALA A 293 -9.99 -16.12 5.72
N TYR A 294 -9.49 -17.02 6.55
CA TYR A 294 -9.40 -18.46 6.27
C TYR A 294 -10.25 -19.23 7.29
N GLU A 295 -11.22 -20.00 6.81
CA GLU A 295 -11.93 -21.01 7.61
C GLU A 295 -11.20 -22.34 7.44
N VAL A 296 -10.72 -22.92 8.54
CA VAL A 296 -9.91 -24.15 8.55
C VAL A 296 -10.68 -25.28 9.22
N LEU A 297 -11.19 -26.20 8.41
CA LEU A 297 -11.96 -27.35 8.89
C LEU A 297 -11.07 -28.59 8.85
N LYS A 298 -10.81 -29.19 10.02
CA LYS A 298 -10.02 -30.43 10.16
C LYS A 298 -10.94 -31.61 10.40
N SER A 299 -10.76 -32.69 9.66
CA SER A 299 -11.46 -33.97 9.90
C SER A 299 -10.59 -34.95 10.70
N TRP A 300 -11.24 -35.98 11.23
CA TRP A 300 -10.61 -37.01 12.09
C TRP A 300 -9.53 -37.84 11.38
N ASP A 301 -9.52 -37.85 10.04
CA ASP A 301 -8.59 -38.57 9.18
C ASP A 301 -7.45 -37.67 8.65
N ASN A 302 -7.20 -36.52 9.29
CA ASN A 302 -6.19 -35.52 8.92
C ASN A 302 -6.41 -34.81 7.57
N ASN A 303 -7.59 -34.93 6.95
CA ASN A 303 -7.93 -34.06 5.83
C ASN A 303 -8.28 -32.65 6.33
N ILE A 304 -7.85 -31.65 5.57
CA ILE A 304 -8.08 -30.24 5.91
C ILE A 304 -8.81 -29.59 4.73
N VAL A 305 -9.91 -28.91 5.01
CA VAL A 305 -10.57 -28.03 4.06
C VAL A 305 -10.34 -26.59 4.51
N VAL A 306 -9.67 -25.83 3.66
CA VAL A 306 -9.48 -24.39 3.86
C VAL A 306 -10.43 -23.66 2.92
N LYS A 307 -11.23 -22.75 3.45
CA LYS A 307 -12.03 -21.83 2.64
C LYS A 307 -11.50 -20.41 2.79
N PHE A 308 -11.33 -19.71 1.68
CA PHE A 308 -10.86 -18.33 1.66
C PHE A 308 -12.02 -17.36 1.44
N TYR A 309 -12.18 -16.43 2.37
CA TYR A 309 -13.12 -15.34 2.28
C TYR A 309 -12.38 -14.04 2.07
N ASN A 310 -12.90 -13.17 1.21
CA ASN A 310 -12.50 -11.77 1.13
C ASN A 310 -13.74 -10.90 1.32
N ASN A 311 -13.72 -10.02 2.31
CA ASN A 311 -14.85 -9.18 2.69
C ASN A 311 -16.15 -9.98 2.89
N GLY A 312 -16.06 -11.13 3.57
CA GLY A 312 -17.18 -12.04 3.84
C GLY A 312 -17.60 -12.92 2.66
N LYS A 313 -17.04 -12.72 1.46
CA LYS A 313 -17.40 -13.49 0.27
C LYS A 313 -16.38 -14.60 0.00
N LEU A 314 -16.87 -15.83 -0.11
CA LEU A 314 -16.08 -16.97 -0.59
C LEU A 314 -15.65 -16.70 -2.05
N THR A 315 -14.35 -16.58 -2.30
CA THR A 315 -13.80 -16.19 -3.61
C THR A 315 -12.42 -16.77 -3.84
N ASN A 316 -11.92 -16.79 -5.07
CA ASN A 316 -10.54 -17.19 -5.32
C ASN A 316 -9.56 -16.10 -4.82
N GLY A 317 -8.61 -16.48 -3.96
CA GLY A 317 -7.62 -15.55 -3.40
C GLY A 317 -6.77 -16.18 -2.30
N GLY A 318 -6.10 -15.34 -1.51
CA GLY A 318 -5.23 -15.75 -0.41
C GLY A 318 -3.98 -16.53 -0.85
N ASP A 319 -3.33 -17.17 0.12
CA ASP A 319 -2.09 -17.93 -0.05
C ASP A 319 -2.23 -19.05 -1.08
N TYR A 320 -3.40 -19.67 -1.13
CA TYR A 320 -3.72 -20.71 -2.09
C TYR A 320 -4.30 -20.20 -3.40
N LYS A 321 -4.51 -18.89 -3.61
CA LYS A 321 -5.18 -18.30 -4.79
C LYS A 321 -6.41 -19.12 -5.24
N SER A 322 -7.24 -19.55 -4.30
CA SER A 322 -8.40 -20.41 -4.55
C SER A 322 -9.43 -20.25 -3.43
N ALA A 323 -10.71 -20.40 -3.76
CA ALA A 323 -11.80 -20.26 -2.80
C ALA A 323 -11.87 -21.41 -1.80
N ILE A 324 -11.68 -22.63 -2.28
CA ILE A 324 -11.69 -23.83 -1.45
C ILE A 324 -10.44 -24.65 -1.78
N THR A 325 -9.66 -24.99 -0.76
CA THR A 325 -8.49 -25.85 -0.87
C THR A 325 -8.69 -27.09 -0.02
N LYS A 326 -8.60 -28.27 -0.62
CA LYS A 326 -8.66 -29.55 0.11
C LYS A 326 -7.26 -30.13 0.18
N ILE A 327 -6.77 -30.38 1.39
CA ILE A 327 -5.46 -30.96 1.68
C ILE A 327 -5.71 -32.34 2.26
N ASN A 328 -5.36 -33.37 1.51
CA ASN A 328 -5.48 -34.75 1.92
C ASN A 328 -4.11 -35.32 2.23
N LYS A 329 -3.95 -35.92 3.41
CA LYS A 329 -2.69 -36.56 3.84
C LYS A 329 -2.97 -38.00 4.23
N ASN A 330 -2.37 -38.94 3.52
CA ASN A 330 -2.54 -40.36 3.83
C ASN A 330 -1.56 -40.82 4.93
N TRP A 331 -1.72 -42.07 5.40
CA TRP A 331 -0.86 -42.63 6.46
C TRP A 331 0.61 -42.83 6.05
N TRP A 332 0.91 -42.87 4.75
CA TRP A 332 2.28 -42.91 4.23
C TRP A 332 2.93 -41.53 4.14
N GLY A 333 2.16 -40.47 4.46
CA GLY A 333 2.62 -39.09 4.42
C GLY A 333 2.59 -38.46 3.03
N ASP A 334 1.94 -39.10 2.06
CA ASP A 334 1.69 -38.49 0.76
C ASP A 334 0.64 -37.40 0.92
N ILE A 335 0.83 -36.32 0.18
CA ILE A 335 0.00 -35.13 0.24
C ILE A 335 -0.63 -34.93 -1.13
N GLU A 336 -1.94 -34.72 -1.15
CA GLU A 336 -2.68 -34.24 -2.31
C GLU A 336 -3.40 -32.95 -1.95
N ILE A 337 -3.20 -31.89 -2.74
CA ILE A 337 -3.88 -30.62 -2.58
C ILE A 337 -4.70 -30.34 -3.82
N GLN A 338 -5.97 -30.00 -3.63
CA GLN A 338 -6.91 -29.73 -4.72
C GLN A 338 -7.47 -28.30 -4.56
N TYR A 339 -7.50 -27.55 -5.65
CA TYR A 339 -7.89 -26.14 -5.68
C TYR A 339 -9.20 -25.93 -6.43
N TYR A 340 -10.20 -25.38 -5.74
CA TYR A 340 -11.55 -25.19 -6.25
C TYR A 340 -12.00 -23.73 -6.19
N ASN A 341 -12.90 -23.40 -7.12
CA ASN A 341 -13.73 -22.21 -7.12
C ASN A 341 -14.81 -22.30 -6.03
N ALA A 342 -15.51 -21.18 -5.78
CA ALA A 342 -16.56 -21.10 -4.78
C ALA A 342 -17.75 -22.04 -5.06
N ASP A 343 -17.96 -22.42 -6.32
CA ASP A 343 -19.01 -23.36 -6.77
C ASP A 343 -18.58 -24.84 -6.72
N ASN A 344 -17.42 -25.15 -6.14
CA ASN A 344 -16.79 -26.48 -6.09
C ASN A 344 -16.32 -27.03 -7.45
N THR A 345 -16.25 -26.22 -8.51
CA THR A 345 -15.52 -26.60 -9.73
C THR A 345 -14.01 -26.39 -9.55
N PHE A 346 -13.17 -27.11 -10.30
CA PHE A 346 -11.72 -26.87 -10.25
C PHE A 346 -11.38 -25.45 -10.69
N ASN A 347 -10.47 -24.80 -9.97
CA ASN A 347 -9.98 -23.47 -10.34
C ASN A 347 -8.99 -23.57 -11.51
N THR A 348 -9.48 -23.34 -12.73
CA THR A 348 -8.72 -23.41 -13.98
C THR A 348 -7.95 -22.12 -14.32
N ASP A 349 -8.12 -21.05 -13.53
CA ASP A 349 -7.33 -19.82 -13.69
C ASP A 349 -5.88 -20.00 -13.17
N ARG A 350 -5.63 -21.09 -12.44
CA ARG A 350 -4.31 -21.48 -11.97
C ARG A 350 -3.56 -22.28 -13.03
N ALA A 351 -2.23 -22.26 -12.95
CA ALA A 351 -1.37 -23.15 -13.74
C ALA A 351 -1.66 -24.64 -13.49
N HIS A 352 -2.17 -25.01 -12.32
CA HIS A 352 -2.59 -26.37 -11.97
C HIS A 352 -3.73 -26.37 -10.95
N CYS A 353 -4.57 -27.41 -11.03
CA CYS A 353 -5.74 -27.61 -10.16
C CYS A 353 -5.48 -28.65 -9.07
N VAL A 354 -4.51 -29.54 -9.26
CA VAL A 354 -4.11 -30.55 -8.27
C VAL A 354 -2.58 -30.55 -8.12
N PHE A 355 -2.11 -30.59 -6.88
CA PHE A 355 -0.73 -30.79 -6.50
C PHE A 355 -0.61 -32.11 -5.75
N LYS A 356 0.37 -32.95 -6.11
CA LYS A 356 0.67 -34.19 -5.38
C LYS A 356 2.12 -34.18 -4.95
N SER A 357 2.38 -34.64 -3.73
CA SER A 357 3.72 -34.83 -3.18
C SER A 357 3.80 -36.23 -2.55
N ILE A 358 4.44 -37.16 -3.26
CA ILE A 358 4.44 -38.60 -2.97
C ILE A 358 5.88 -39.06 -2.74
N LYS A 359 6.10 -39.94 -1.76
CA LYS A 359 7.42 -40.58 -1.58
C LYS A 359 7.56 -41.76 -2.55
N ASN A 360 8.66 -41.80 -3.29
CA ASN A 360 9.00 -42.96 -4.13
C ASN A 360 9.72 -44.05 -3.31
N ASP A 361 10.04 -45.18 -3.96
CA ASP A 361 10.72 -46.33 -3.34
C ASP A 361 12.10 -46.01 -2.75
N ASN A 362 12.73 -44.90 -3.17
CA ASN A 362 14.02 -44.42 -2.68
C ASN A 362 13.88 -43.35 -1.58
N ASP A 363 12.68 -43.19 -1.01
CA ASP A 363 12.32 -42.15 -0.02
C ASP A 363 12.51 -40.71 -0.53
N ILE A 364 12.60 -40.53 -1.85
CA ILE A 364 12.62 -39.21 -2.49
C ILE A 364 11.19 -38.73 -2.63
N ARG A 365 10.91 -37.52 -2.14
CA ARG A 365 9.59 -36.90 -2.25
C ARG A 365 9.46 -36.19 -3.59
N VAL A 366 8.61 -36.75 -4.45
CA VAL A 366 8.34 -36.25 -5.79
C VAL A 366 7.09 -35.39 -5.76
N SER A 367 7.19 -34.13 -6.20
CA SER A 367 6.04 -33.23 -6.30
C SER A 367 5.69 -32.92 -7.74
N SER A 368 4.43 -33.16 -8.13
CA SER A 368 3.93 -33.05 -9.51
C SER A 368 2.60 -32.28 -9.55
N TYR A 369 2.29 -31.69 -10.71
CA TYR A 369 1.15 -30.80 -10.91
C TYR A 369 0.22 -31.29 -12.02
N PHE A 370 -1.09 -31.13 -11.84
CA PHE A 370 -2.11 -31.62 -12.78
C PHE A 370 -3.19 -30.58 -13.05
N ASN A 371 -3.71 -30.57 -14.28
CA ASN A 371 -4.87 -29.77 -14.66
C ASN A 371 -6.20 -30.42 -14.21
N ALA A 372 -7.33 -29.79 -14.51
CA ALA A 372 -8.66 -30.28 -14.15
C ALA A 372 -9.03 -31.63 -14.80
N SER A 373 -8.41 -31.99 -15.93
CA SER A 373 -8.58 -33.26 -16.63
C SER A 373 -7.69 -34.38 -16.07
N GLY A 374 -6.78 -34.07 -15.14
CA GLY A 374 -5.81 -35.01 -14.58
C GLY A 374 -4.54 -35.20 -15.42
N GLU A 375 -4.31 -34.34 -16.42
CA GLU A 375 -3.09 -34.36 -17.22
C GLU A 375 -1.98 -33.59 -16.52
N ARG A 376 -0.73 -34.05 -16.66
CA ARG A 376 0.45 -33.42 -16.05
C ARG A 376 0.74 -32.09 -16.74
N VAL A 377 1.00 -31.05 -15.95
CA VAL A 377 1.31 -29.70 -16.42
C VAL A 377 2.49 -29.11 -15.65
N ASN A 378 3.09 -28.04 -16.15
CA ASN A 378 4.06 -27.27 -15.38
C ASN A 378 3.39 -26.32 -14.38
N ASN A 379 4.13 -25.93 -13.35
CA ASN A 379 3.74 -24.84 -12.48
C ASN A 379 4.09 -23.47 -13.11
N THR A 380 3.81 -22.38 -12.38
CA THR A 380 4.02 -21.00 -12.85
C THR A 380 5.48 -20.63 -13.17
N ILE A 381 6.45 -21.47 -12.80
CA ILE A 381 7.88 -21.26 -13.06
C ILE A 381 8.44 -22.27 -14.08
N GLY A 382 7.56 -22.94 -14.85
CA GLY A 382 7.95 -23.84 -15.94
C GLY A 382 8.42 -25.22 -15.48
N VAL A 383 8.24 -25.58 -14.21
CA VAL A 383 8.68 -26.86 -13.64
C VAL A 383 7.53 -27.86 -13.64
N PHE A 384 7.72 -29.03 -14.25
CA PHE A 384 6.74 -30.12 -14.26
C PHE A 384 6.79 -30.95 -12.99
N GLU A 385 7.97 -31.09 -12.39
CA GLU A 385 8.16 -31.88 -11.19
C GLU A 385 9.41 -31.49 -10.40
N THR A 386 9.36 -31.72 -9.09
CA THR A 386 10.50 -31.53 -8.20
C THR A 386 10.80 -32.79 -7.40
N HIS A 387 12.08 -33.11 -7.22
CA HIS A 387 12.52 -34.23 -6.39
C HIS A 387 13.21 -33.71 -5.14
N TRP A 388 12.69 -34.07 -3.96
CA TRP A 388 13.20 -33.64 -2.66
C TRP A 388 13.78 -34.81 -1.88
N GLU A 389 15.07 -34.71 -1.57
CA GLU A 389 15.82 -35.67 -0.76
C GLU A 389 15.98 -35.14 0.66
N THR A 390 15.81 -36.01 1.65
CA THR A 390 16.06 -35.68 3.05
C THR A 390 17.57 -35.70 3.31
N ILE A 391 18.13 -34.56 3.74
CA ILE A 391 19.56 -34.46 4.11
C ILE A 391 19.74 -34.70 5.61
N SER A 392 18.80 -34.20 6.42
CA SER A 392 18.75 -34.39 7.87
C SER A 392 17.30 -34.22 8.35
N ASP A 393 17.03 -34.51 9.62
CA ASP A 393 15.69 -34.41 10.22
C ASP A 393 15.01 -33.04 10.02
N SER A 394 15.77 -31.96 9.84
CA SER A 394 15.28 -30.61 9.63
C SER A 394 15.71 -29.98 8.30
N ALA A 395 16.23 -30.74 7.33
CA ALA A 395 16.67 -30.17 6.06
C ALA A 395 16.50 -31.11 4.86
N ILE A 396 16.15 -30.52 3.72
CA ILE A 396 15.91 -31.21 2.45
C ILE A 396 16.67 -30.54 1.31
N TYR A 397 16.89 -31.30 0.23
CA TYR A 397 17.50 -30.86 -1.02
C TYR A 397 16.58 -31.14 -2.20
N GLY A 398 16.26 -30.13 -2.99
CA GLY A 398 15.32 -30.19 -4.11
C GLY A 398 15.99 -29.95 -5.45
N SER A 399 15.56 -30.67 -6.50
CA SER A 399 15.93 -30.43 -7.91
C SER A 399 14.68 -30.25 -8.78
N TYR A 400 14.80 -29.55 -9.91
CA TYR A 400 13.69 -29.23 -10.82
C TYR A 400 13.80 -29.98 -12.15
N PHE A 401 12.66 -30.47 -12.66
CA PHE A 401 12.60 -31.28 -13.88
C PHE A 401 11.50 -30.82 -14.84
N ASP A 402 11.74 -31.04 -16.13
CA ASP A 402 10.79 -30.78 -17.20
C ASP A 402 9.82 -31.95 -17.46
N GLU A 403 9.05 -31.87 -18.55
CA GLU A 403 8.09 -32.92 -18.93
C GLU A 403 8.75 -34.26 -19.25
N ASN A 404 9.98 -34.23 -19.76
CA ASN A 404 10.77 -35.40 -20.18
C ASN A 404 11.57 -36.00 -19.01
N GLY A 405 11.56 -35.36 -17.84
CA GLY A 405 12.35 -35.75 -16.69
C GLY A 405 13.81 -35.30 -16.78
N GLU A 406 14.13 -34.35 -17.66
CA GLU A 406 15.44 -33.72 -17.72
C GLU A 406 15.53 -32.59 -16.68
N MET A 407 16.71 -32.46 -16.04
CA MET A 407 16.92 -31.44 -15.02
C MET A 407 17.00 -30.06 -15.67
N ILE A 408 16.27 -29.11 -15.11
CA ILE A 408 16.18 -27.75 -15.63
C ILE A 408 16.48 -26.71 -14.54
N ARG A 409 16.70 -25.48 -14.98
CA ARG A 409 16.65 -24.32 -14.10
C ARG A 409 15.21 -23.91 -13.86
N ASN A 410 14.91 -23.48 -12.65
CA ASN A 410 13.66 -22.79 -12.37
C ASN A 410 13.66 -21.34 -12.92
N GLY A 411 12.55 -20.62 -12.74
CA GLY A 411 12.39 -19.22 -13.18
C GLY A 411 13.40 -18.22 -12.61
N ASP A 412 14.11 -18.55 -11.54
CA ASP A 412 15.17 -17.72 -10.93
C ASP A 412 16.58 -18.17 -11.35
N SER A 413 16.67 -19.02 -12.37
CA SER A 413 17.92 -19.59 -12.90
C SER A 413 18.65 -20.54 -11.95
N ILE A 414 17.94 -21.15 -10.99
CA ILE A 414 18.49 -22.06 -9.97
C ILE A 414 18.26 -23.53 -10.37
N TYR A 415 19.25 -24.40 -10.18
CA TYR A 415 19.14 -25.84 -10.46
C TYR A 415 18.69 -26.66 -9.26
N HIS A 416 19.24 -26.35 -8.09
CA HIS A 416 18.86 -27.03 -6.86
C HIS A 416 18.65 -26.07 -5.70
N LEU A 417 17.87 -26.54 -4.73
CA LEU A 417 17.52 -25.77 -3.56
C LEU A 417 17.68 -26.59 -2.29
N LYS A 418 18.37 -26.03 -1.31
CA LYS A 418 18.33 -26.56 0.06
C LYS A 418 17.38 -25.74 0.92
N ARG A 419 16.54 -26.43 1.69
CA ARG A 419 15.65 -25.83 2.69
C ARG A 419 15.93 -26.43 4.04
N ALA A 420 16.02 -25.60 5.07
CA ALA A 420 16.06 -26.05 6.46
C ALA A 420 14.88 -25.46 7.25
N PHE A 421 14.39 -26.22 8.21
CA PHE A 421 13.16 -25.93 8.95
C PHE A 421 13.38 -25.84 10.46
N ASP A 422 12.53 -25.10 11.15
CA ASP A 422 12.45 -25.14 12.61
C ASP A 422 11.56 -26.29 13.11
N ALA A 423 11.40 -26.38 14.43
CA ALA A 423 10.59 -27.41 15.08
C ALA A 423 9.08 -27.36 14.74
N TYR A 424 8.60 -26.28 14.13
CA TYR A 424 7.23 -26.13 13.64
C TYR A 424 7.10 -26.42 12.14
N GLY A 425 8.18 -26.86 11.46
CA GLY A 425 8.18 -27.10 10.01
C GLY A 425 8.22 -25.81 9.17
N ARG A 426 8.61 -24.67 9.76
CA ARG A 426 8.71 -23.38 9.05
C ARG A 426 10.10 -23.20 8.44
N LEU A 427 10.15 -22.65 7.23
CA LEU A 427 11.41 -22.46 6.48
C LEU A 427 12.32 -21.43 7.17
N VAL A 428 13.42 -21.85 7.77
CA VAL A 428 14.38 -20.94 8.42
C VAL A 428 15.62 -20.65 7.57
N VAL A 429 15.96 -21.53 6.64
CA VAL A 429 17.08 -21.31 5.72
C VAL A 429 16.71 -21.78 4.32
N TYR A 430 17.03 -20.96 3.33
CA TYR A 430 16.90 -21.25 1.90
C TYR A 430 18.28 -21.02 1.25
N GLU A 431 18.80 -21.98 0.48
CA GLU A 431 20.08 -21.87 -0.23
C GLU A 431 19.98 -22.32 -1.69
N SER A 432 20.49 -21.51 -2.63
CA SER A 432 20.43 -21.75 -4.09
C SER A 432 21.72 -22.38 -4.63
N PHE A 433 21.62 -23.41 -5.48
CA PHE A 433 22.79 -24.09 -6.05
C PHE A 433 22.74 -24.23 -7.57
N ASP A 434 23.93 -24.24 -8.19
CA ASP A 434 24.14 -24.55 -9.60
C ASP A 434 24.07 -26.05 -9.88
N GLU A 435 24.07 -26.44 -11.16
CA GLU A 435 24.05 -27.84 -11.64
C GLU A 435 25.13 -28.74 -11.01
N LYS A 436 26.22 -28.17 -10.49
CA LYS A 436 27.34 -28.88 -9.87
C LYS A 436 27.26 -28.86 -8.34
N HIS A 437 26.09 -28.56 -7.79
CA HIS A 437 25.83 -28.43 -6.35
C HIS A 437 26.68 -27.36 -5.65
N LYS A 438 27.16 -26.34 -6.38
CA LYS A 438 27.87 -25.20 -5.78
C LYS A 438 26.90 -24.06 -5.51
N LEU A 439 27.06 -23.43 -4.35
CA LEU A 439 26.25 -22.28 -3.95
C LEU A 439 26.35 -21.17 -5.01
N MET A 440 25.20 -20.69 -5.49
CA MET A 440 25.12 -19.70 -6.56
C MET A 440 24.19 -18.56 -6.17
N ASN A 441 24.42 -17.41 -6.79
CA ASN A 441 23.46 -16.31 -6.72
C ASN A 441 22.29 -16.60 -7.68
N ASP A 442 21.09 -16.29 -7.23
CA ASP A 442 19.91 -16.11 -8.06
C ASP A 442 20.04 -14.86 -8.95
N LYS A 443 18.98 -14.55 -9.71
CA LYS A 443 18.93 -13.40 -10.61
C LYS A 443 19.15 -12.05 -9.92
N ASP A 444 18.86 -11.96 -8.62
CA ASP A 444 18.95 -10.74 -7.80
C ASP A 444 20.29 -10.64 -7.04
N GLY A 445 21.20 -11.59 -7.27
CA GLY A 445 22.52 -11.60 -6.63
C GLY A 445 22.54 -12.26 -5.25
N LEU A 446 21.48 -13.00 -4.87
CA LEU A 446 21.29 -13.58 -3.55
C LEU A 446 21.41 -15.11 -3.61
N ALA A 447 21.98 -15.72 -2.58
CA ALA A 447 22.20 -17.17 -2.53
C ALA A 447 21.61 -17.81 -1.28
N VAL A 448 21.54 -17.07 -0.18
CA VAL A 448 21.08 -17.59 1.11
C VAL A 448 20.11 -16.62 1.75
N TYR A 449 18.99 -17.13 2.23
CA TYR A 449 18.00 -16.39 3.02
C TYR A 449 17.84 -17.08 4.36
N ASN A 450 17.93 -16.31 5.45
CA ASN A 450 17.73 -16.78 6.80
C ASN A 450 16.52 -16.07 7.41
N TYR A 451 15.54 -16.85 7.85
CA TYR A 451 14.29 -16.36 8.44
C TYR A 451 14.25 -16.61 9.94
N LYS A 452 13.61 -15.69 10.65
CA LYS A 452 13.14 -15.92 12.03
C LYS A 452 11.67 -15.61 12.11
N TYR A 453 10.96 -16.33 12.96
CA TYR A 453 9.52 -16.20 13.11
C TYR A 453 9.14 -15.83 14.55
N ASP A 454 8.00 -15.17 14.71
CA ASP A 454 7.35 -14.99 16.00
C ASP A 454 6.47 -16.20 16.39
N LYS A 455 5.72 -16.03 17.48
CA LYS A 455 4.74 -17.00 18.00
C LYS A 455 3.50 -17.15 17.11
N HIS A 456 3.23 -16.20 16.22
CA HIS A 456 2.12 -16.19 15.26
C HIS A 456 2.61 -16.59 13.85
N HIS A 457 3.73 -17.30 13.77
CA HIS A 457 4.29 -17.80 12.52
C HIS A 457 4.55 -16.74 11.44
N LYS A 458 4.70 -15.46 11.81
CA LYS A 458 5.11 -14.39 10.89
C LYS A 458 6.61 -14.20 10.92
N VAL A 459 7.20 -13.87 9.78
CA VAL A 459 8.63 -13.60 9.64
C VAL A 459 8.97 -12.29 10.36
N VAL A 460 9.75 -12.33 11.43
CA VAL A 460 10.23 -11.13 12.14
C VAL A 460 11.64 -10.70 11.74
N SER A 461 12.36 -11.57 11.01
CA SER A 461 13.68 -11.24 10.47
C SER A 461 13.94 -11.98 9.16
N ASN A 462 14.51 -11.27 8.18
CA ASN A 462 15.02 -11.83 6.94
C ASN A 462 16.45 -11.32 6.70
N LYS A 463 17.44 -12.22 6.73
CA LYS A 463 18.84 -11.92 6.42
C LYS A 463 19.24 -12.59 5.11
N MET A 464 19.74 -11.80 4.18
CA MET A 464 20.09 -12.21 2.83
C MET A 464 21.60 -12.16 2.63
N PHE A 465 22.15 -13.16 1.95
CA PHE A 465 23.59 -13.28 1.67
C PHE A 465 23.85 -13.66 0.22
N ASP A 466 24.99 -13.23 -0.30
CA ASP A 466 25.52 -13.70 -1.58
C ASP A 466 26.08 -15.13 -1.48
N LYS A 467 26.52 -15.68 -2.61
CA LYS A 467 27.17 -17.01 -2.72
C LYS A 467 28.44 -17.17 -1.90
N ASN A 468 29.02 -16.09 -1.39
CA ASN A 468 30.17 -16.11 -0.48
C ASN A 468 29.75 -15.99 0.99
N ARG A 469 28.44 -16.04 1.27
CA ARG A 469 27.82 -15.82 2.59
C ARG A 469 28.11 -14.43 3.17
N LYS A 470 28.27 -13.42 2.31
CA LYS A 470 28.46 -12.01 2.70
C LYS A 470 27.19 -11.22 2.42
N PHE A 471 27.00 -10.14 3.17
CA PHE A 471 25.89 -9.24 2.91
C PHE A 471 26.02 -8.56 1.54
N PRO A 472 24.99 -8.63 0.69
CA PRO A 472 24.98 -8.04 -0.64
C PRO A 472 24.70 -6.54 -0.55
N LEU A 473 25.75 -5.73 -0.37
CA LEU A 473 25.60 -4.28 -0.15
C LEU A 473 24.91 -3.53 -1.31
N HIS A 474 24.95 -4.10 -2.52
CA HIS A 474 24.36 -3.52 -3.73
C HIS A 474 22.82 -3.50 -3.74
N ILE A 475 22.14 -4.40 -3.02
CA ILE A 475 20.66 -4.41 -2.96
C ILE A 475 20.09 -3.39 -1.97
N GLY A 476 20.93 -2.74 -1.17
CA GLY A 476 20.53 -1.72 -0.19
C GLY A 476 19.80 -2.24 1.05
N SER A 477 19.07 -3.36 0.96
CA SER A 477 18.21 -3.91 2.03
C SER A 477 18.42 -5.41 2.20
N TYR A 478 19.36 -5.81 3.06
CA TYR A 478 19.81 -7.21 3.18
C TYR A 478 19.64 -7.83 4.57
N ASN A 479 19.30 -7.03 5.59
CA ASN A 479 19.04 -7.51 6.94
C ASN A 479 17.82 -6.74 7.46
N LEU A 480 16.65 -7.35 7.32
CA LEU A 480 15.37 -6.74 7.60
C LEU A 480 14.80 -7.30 8.90
N ARG A 481 14.15 -6.41 9.67
CA ARG A 481 13.37 -6.74 10.86
C ARG A 481 11.94 -6.22 10.69
N TYR A 482 10.97 -7.02 11.12
CA TYR A 482 9.55 -6.72 10.94
C TYR A 482 8.81 -6.75 12.27
N THR A 483 7.79 -5.91 12.39
CA THR A 483 6.77 -6.02 13.44
C THR A 483 5.39 -5.93 12.81
N TYR A 484 4.41 -6.58 13.42
CA TYR A 484 3.05 -6.68 12.91
C TYR A 484 2.05 -5.97 13.84
N ASP A 485 0.90 -5.58 13.29
CA ASP A 485 -0.24 -5.12 14.08
C ASP A 485 -1.01 -6.30 14.68
N GLU A 486 -2.07 -5.99 15.43
CA GLU A 486 -2.90 -6.94 16.15
C GLU A 486 -3.60 -7.97 15.22
N ARG A 487 -3.66 -7.69 13.92
CA ARG A 487 -4.26 -8.54 12.90
C ARG A 487 -3.22 -9.27 12.04
N GLY A 488 -1.94 -9.03 12.26
CA GLY A 488 -0.86 -9.65 11.49
C GLY A 488 -0.44 -8.89 10.23
N PHE A 489 -0.94 -7.66 10.03
CA PHE A 489 -0.47 -6.79 8.96
C PHE A 489 0.88 -6.15 9.31
N LEU A 490 1.77 -5.99 8.33
CA LEU A 490 3.12 -5.46 8.55
C LEU A 490 3.06 -4.02 9.06
N LYS A 491 3.35 -3.78 10.34
CA LYS A 491 3.31 -2.45 10.96
C LYS A 491 4.60 -1.66 10.77
N LYS A 492 5.75 -2.33 10.87
CA LYS A 492 7.07 -1.68 10.75
C LYS A 492 8.05 -2.59 10.03
N SER A 493 8.85 -2.03 9.13
CA SER A 493 10.03 -2.68 8.54
C SER A 493 11.27 -1.84 8.82
N ILE A 494 12.33 -2.48 9.30
CA ILE A 494 13.60 -1.83 9.66
C ILE A 494 14.73 -2.45 8.86
N ASN A 495 15.48 -1.62 8.15
CA ASN A 495 16.70 -2.00 7.45
C ASN A 495 17.93 -1.84 8.35
N LEU A 496 18.70 -2.91 8.48
CA LEU A 496 19.83 -3.03 9.38
C LEU A 496 21.10 -3.36 8.60
N ASN A 497 22.24 -2.94 9.12
CA ASN A 497 23.54 -3.35 8.62
C ASN A 497 23.96 -4.70 9.22
N LYS A 498 25.22 -5.09 8.99
CA LYS A 498 25.78 -6.35 9.50
C LYS A 498 25.89 -6.40 11.03
N ASP A 499 26.02 -5.24 11.66
CA ASP A 499 26.20 -5.04 13.10
C ASP A 499 24.84 -4.80 13.81
N GLU A 500 23.73 -5.04 13.11
CA GLU A 500 22.35 -4.79 13.55
C GLU A 500 22.03 -3.34 13.92
N LEU A 501 22.81 -2.39 13.38
CA LEU A 501 22.50 -0.96 13.45
C LEU A 501 21.66 -0.55 12.25
N LYS A 502 20.78 0.42 12.45
CA LYS A 502 19.94 0.98 11.37
C LYS A 502 20.80 1.57 10.26
N ILE A 503 20.41 1.27 9.02
CA ILE A 503 21.03 1.83 7.81
C ILE A 503 19.94 2.21 6.83
N ASN A 504 20.20 3.26 6.05
CA ASN A 504 19.32 3.69 4.98
C ASN A 504 19.46 2.76 3.76
N ASP A 505 18.32 2.38 3.17
CA ASP A 505 18.22 1.68 1.90
C ASP A 505 18.64 2.57 0.72
N SER A 506 18.47 2.10 -0.52
CA SER A 506 18.80 2.86 -1.73
C SER A 506 17.88 4.08 -1.97
N LYS A 507 16.80 4.23 -1.20
CA LYS A 507 15.89 5.37 -1.24
C LYS A 507 16.16 6.38 -0.13
N GLY A 508 17.16 6.14 0.73
CA GLY A 508 17.46 6.96 1.89
C GLY A 508 16.63 6.62 3.14
N ILE A 509 15.96 5.46 3.17
CA ILE A 509 15.00 5.11 4.22
C ILE A 509 15.50 3.92 5.03
N SER A 510 15.45 4.01 6.36
CA SER A 510 15.80 2.89 7.25
C SER A 510 14.57 2.24 7.86
N VAL A 511 13.53 3.02 8.14
CA VAL A 511 12.30 2.52 8.77
C VAL A 511 11.09 2.93 7.94
N TYR A 512 10.26 1.95 7.61
CA TYR A 512 8.92 2.17 7.09
C TYR A 512 7.90 1.81 8.16
N ASP A 513 6.95 2.70 8.40
CA ASP A 513 5.79 2.49 9.27
C ASP A 513 4.51 2.48 8.44
N TYR A 514 3.64 1.52 8.72
CA TYR A 514 2.42 1.27 7.94
C TYR A 514 1.18 1.22 8.83
N CYS A 515 0.06 1.68 8.30
CA CYS A 515 -1.26 1.55 8.91
C CYS A 515 -2.26 0.99 7.89
N TYR A 516 -3.30 0.34 8.38
CA TYR A 516 -4.29 -0.36 7.57
C TYR A 516 -5.70 -0.08 8.05
N ASP A 517 -6.66 0.03 7.13
CA ASP A 517 -8.09 0.06 7.47
C ASP A 517 -8.57 -1.32 7.95
N MET A 518 -9.86 -1.42 8.30
CA MET A 518 -10.46 -2.67 8.78
C MET A 518 -10.43 -3.80 7.75
N TYR A 519 -10.42 -3.49 6.45
CA TYR A 519 -10.40 -4.44 5.34
C TYR A 519 -8.99 -4.93 4.98
N GLY A 520 -7.95 -4.42 5.67
CA GLY A 520 -6.56 -4.77 5.39
C GLY A 520 -5.94 -3.96 4.25
N ASN A 521 -6.59 -2.90 3.77
CA ASN A 521 -5.98 -1.99 2.80
C ASN A 521 -5.02 -1.04 3.53
N ARG A 522 -3.82 -0.84 2.98
CA ARG A 522 -2.81 0.05 3.57
C ARG A 522 -3.22 1.52 3.42
N THR A 523 -3.56 2.18 4.52
CA THR A 523 -4.03 3.57 4.53
C THR A 523 -2.94 4.60 4.75
N GLN A 524 -1.78 4.18 5.27
CA GLN A 524 -0.67 5.08 5.57
C GLN A 524 0.68 4.41 5.39
N THR A 525 1.66 5.19 4.92
CA THR A 525 3.09 4.86 5.01
C THR A 525 3.86 6.08 5.52
N LYS A 526 4.71 5.91 6.54
CA LYS A 526 5.66 6.92 7.05
C LYS A 526 7.10 6.41 6.96
N ARG A 527 8.06 7.32 6.80
CA ARG A 527 9.45 7.01 6.45
C ARG A 527 10.43 7.71 7.35
N TYR A 528 11.38 6.96 7.90
CA TYR A 528 12.40 7.51 8.78
C TYR A 528 13.79 7.04 8.37
N ASN A 529 14.77 7.91 8.56
CA ASN A 529 16.17 7.56 8.34
C ASN A 529 16.73 6.73 9.49
N LYS A 530 18.02 6.39 9.41
CA LYS A 530 18.72 5.59 10.42
C LYS A 530 18.69 6.17 11.84
N MET A 531 18.47 7.48 11.99
CA MET A 531 18.36 8.18 13.27
C MET A 531 16.93 8.19 13.82
N ASN A 532 15.96 7.58 13.12
CA ASN A 532 14.51 7.74 13.33
C ASN A 532 13.99 9.16 13.06
N SER A 533 14.74 10.00 12.35
CA SER A 533 14.23 11.30 11.92
C SER A 533 13.32 11.11 10.69
N PRO A 534 12.18 11.81 10.61
CA PRO A 534 11.39 11.90 9.39
C PRO A 534 12.26 12.27 8.18
N VAL A 535 12.10 11.55 7.07
CA VAL A 535 12.91 11.75 5.86
C VAL A 535 12.05 11.69 4.60
N LEU A 536 12.40 12.48 3.59
CA LEU A 536 11.69 12.48 2.30
C LEU A 536 12.17 11.35 1.37
N GLY A 537 13.44 10.98 1.49
CA GLY A 537 14.12 10.06 0.57
C GLY A 537 14.18 10.59 -0.86
N ASN A 538 14.60 9.75 -1.80
CA ASN A 538 14.69 10.12 -3.22
C ASN A 538 13.33 10.27 -3.93
N GLU A 539 12.24 9.84 -3.30
CA GLU A 539 10.87 9.99 -3.80
C GLU A 539 10.19 11.27 -3.30
N ASP A 540 10.90 12.08 -2.51
CA ASP A 540 10.52 13.44 -2.10
C ASP A 540 9.20 13.51 -1.29
N TYR A 541 8.96 12.55 -0.39
CA TYR A 541 7.82 12.61 0.54
C TYR A 541 8.08 11.82 1.82
N PHE A 542 7.50 12.28 2.93
CA PHE A 542 7.58 11.62 4.23
C PHE A 542 6.41 10.66 4.48
N GLN A 543 5.19 11.13 4.19
CA GLN A 543 3.96 10.38 4.45
C GLN A 543 3.14 10.19 3.16
N TRP A 544 2.61 9.00 2.97
CA TRP A 544 1.62 8.72 1.93
C TRP A 544 0.34 8.23 2.60
N VAL A 545 -0.78 8.87 2.29
CA VAL A 545 -2.11 8.53 2.80
C VAL A 545 -3.00 8.12 1.64
N THR A 546 -3.65 6.98 1.79
CA THR A 546 -4.66 6.47 0.84
C THR A 546 -5.91 6.10 1.63
N ARG A 547 -7.10 6.41 1.10
CA ARG A 547 -8.37 5.95 1.67
C ARG A 547 -9.13 5.14 0.64
N TYR A 548 -9.90 4.18 1.13
CA TYR A 548 -10.65 3.24 0.32
C TYR A 548 -12.14 3.30 0.68
N ASP A 549 -12.99 2.98 -0.29
CA ASP A 549 -14.38 2.64 0.02
C ASP A 549 -14.51 1.19 0.50
N SER A 550 -15.73 0.75 0.83
CA SER A 550 -16.02 -0.61 1.30
C SER A 550 -15.78 -1.71 0.25
N LEU A 551 -15.51 -1.34 -1.01
CA LEU A 551 -15.13 -2.25 -2.09
C LEU A 551 -13.62 -2.26 -2.32
N SER A 552 -12.83 -1.64 -1.42
CA SER A 552 -11.39 -1.47 -1.53
C SER A 552 -10.95 -0.66 -2.76
N ARG A 553 -11.81 0.22 -3.29
CA ARG A 553 -11.44 1.17 -4.37
C ARG A 553 -10.89 2.45 -3.76
N VAL A 554 -9.84 3.01 -4.35
CA VAL A 554 -9.18 4.24 -3.84
C VAL A 554 -10.10 5.44 -4.00
N VAL A 555 -10.52 6.06 -2.90
CA VAL A 555 -11.35 7.29 -2.91
C VAL A 555 -10.54 8.55 -2.61
N PHE A 556 -9.34 8.41 -2.03
CA PHE A 556 -8.44 9.52 -1.74
C PHE A 556 -6.99 9.04 -1.77
N ASP A 557 -6.10 9.83 -2.36
CA ASP A 557 -4.66 9.59 -2.38
C ASP A 557 -3.88 10.91 -2.26
N ALA A 558 -2.94 10.99 -1.32
CA ALA A 558 -2.14 12.18 -1.10
C ALA A 558 -0.76 11.85 -0.50
N LYS A 559 0.26 12.55 -0.98
CA LYS A 559 1.61 12.51 -0.40
C LYS A 559 1.89 13.80 0.33
N TYR A 560 2.56 13.71 1.46
CA TYR A 560 2.90 14.84 2.31
C TYR A 560 4.40 14.88 2.56
N LEU A 561 4.93 16.10 2.55
CA LEU A 561 6.24 16.46 3.10
C LEU A 561 6.17 16.41 4.64
N LEU A 562 7.17 16.99 5.32
CA LEU A 562 7.14 17.07 6.77
C LEU A 562 6.01 18.00 7.26
N ALA A 563 5.65 17.88 8.54
CA ALA A 563 4.62 18.70 9.19
C ALA A 563 3.27 18.74 8.43
N ASN A 564 2.81 17.58 7.93
CA ASN A 564 1.52 17.42 7.23
C ASN A 564 1.33 18.35 6.01
N THR A 565 2.43 18.79 5.40
CA THR A 565 2.40 19.68 4.24
C THR A 565 2.17 18.88 2.96
N LEU A 566 1.08 19.15 2.23
CA LEU A 566 0.69 18.44 1.00
C LEU A 566 1.74 18.63 -0.09
N LYS A 567 2.14 17.54 -0.75
CA LYS A 567 3.09 17.58 -1.85
C LYS A 567 2.35 17.70 -3.18
N PHE A 568 2.71 18.70 -3.98
CA PHE A 568 2.25 18.84 -5.35
C PHE A 568 3.20 18.14 -6.33
N ASN A 569 2.65 17.63 -7.43
CA ASN A 569 3.44 17.20 -8.59
C ASN A 569 3.80 18.42 -9.48
N LYS A 570 4.48 18.16 -10.61
CA LYS A 570 4.98 19.22 -11.49
C LYS A 570 3.87 19.91 -12.26
N GLU A 571 2.77 19.19 -12.44
CA GLU A 571 1.58 19.59 -13.16
C GLU A 571 0.65 20.46 -12.30
N GLY A 572 0.85 20.52 -10.97
CA GLY A 572 0.00 21.29 -10.06
C GLY A 572 -1.11 20.44 -9.39
N TYR A 573 -0.97 19.12 -9.40
CA TYR A 573 -1.84 18.18 -8.71
C TYR A 573 -1.35 17.91 -7.28
N GLY A 574 -2.20 18.17 -6.28
CA GLY A 574 -1.93 17.99 -4.86
C GLY A 574 -2.40 16.62 -4.35
N ALA A 575 -3.64 16.57 -3.88
CA ALA A 575 -4.32 15.33 -3.49
C ALA A 575 -5.35 14.91 -4.55
N SER A 576 -5.47 13.61 -4.78
CA SER A 576 -6.48 13.04 -5.67
C SER A 576 -7.67 12.53 -4.87
N LYS A 577 -8.89 12.92 -5.24
CA LYS A 577 -10.12 12.30 -4.74
C LYS A 577 -10.88 11.65 -5.88
N ASN A 578 -11.25 10.37 -5.73
CA ASN A 578 -12.07 9.67 -6.72
C ASN A 578 -13.51 9.56 -6.25
N GLU A 579 -14.44 9.82 -7.17
CA GLU A 579 -15.86 9.57 -7.01
C GLU A 579 -16.32 8.61 -8.10
N TYR A 580 -16.79 7.44 -7.68
CA TYR A 580 -17.29 6.40 -8.57
C TYR A 580 -18.81 6.57 -8.75
N LEU A 581 -19.23 7.17 -9.86
CA LEU A 581 -20.65 7.40 -10.14
C LEU A 581 -21.39 6.10 -10.45
N ASN A 582 -20.67 5.12 -11.00
CA ASN A 582 -21.10 3.74 -11.24
C ASN A 582 -19.85 2.88 -11.59
N ASP A 583 -20.06 1.66 -12.08
CA ASP A 583 -18.97 0.74 -12.44
C ASP A 583 -18.16 1.15 -13.69
N SER A 584 -18.58 2.15 -14.46
CA SER A 584 -17.93 2.57 -15.70
C SER A 584 -17.52 4.04 -15.72
N ILE A 585 -17.86 4.83 -14.69
CA ILE A 585 -17.58 6.27 -14.67
C ILE A 585 -16.96 6.68 -13.34
N THR A 586 -15.78 7.29 -13.42
CA THR A 586 -15.02 7.82 -12.28
C THR A 586 -14.71 9.30 -12.52
N LEU A 587 -14.95 10.14 -11.52
CA LEU A 587 -14.46 11.52 -11.46
C LEU A 587 -13.26 11.57 -10.52
N ASN A 588 -12.14 12.10 -11.00
CA ASN A 588 -10.94 12.37 -10.20
C ASN A 588 -10.80 13.88 -10.01
N TYR A 589 -10.74 14.34 -8.77
CA TYR A 589 -10.62 15.75 -8.41
C TYR A 589 -9.21 16.05 -7.88
N ASN A 590 -8.64 17.17 -8.32
CA ASN A 590 -7.43 17.76 -7.75
C ASN A 590 -7.79 18.61 -6.53
N LEU A 591 -7.26 18.25 -5.37
CA LEU A 591 -7.54 18.92 -4.10
C LEU A 591 -6.29 19.58 -3.53
N ASP A 592 -6.50 20.74 -2.89
CA ASP A 592 -5.51 21.38 -2.03
C ASP A 592 -5.49 20.76 -0.61
N ALA A 593 -4.61 21.26 0.25
CA ALA A 593 -4.46 20.76 1.61
C ALA A 593 -5.70 20.97 2.47
N TYR A 594 -6.61 21.89 2.09
CA TYR A 594 -7.86 22.22 2.77
C TYR A 594 -9.08 21.51 2.16
N ASN A 595 -8.86 20.57 1.24
CA ASN A 595 -9.87 19.83 0.47
C ASN A 595 -10.67 20.69 -0.52
N ASN A 596 -10.17 21.87 -0.91
CA ASN A 596 -10.78 22.64 -1.99
C ASN A 596 -10.40 22.03 -3.33
N ILE A 597 -11.35 21.97 -4.27
CA ILE A 597 -11.06 21.61 -5.66
C ILE A 597 -10.29 22.77 -6.30
N ILE A 598 -9.11 22.47 -6.82
CA ILE A 598 -8.21 23.47 -7.42
C ILE A 598 -7.77 23.04 -8.81
N LYS A 599 -7.38 24.02 -9.61
CA LYS A 599 -6.81 23.78 -10.94
C LYS A 599 -5.33 23.45 -10.85
N ASP A 600 -4.90 22.57 -11.75
CA ASP A 600 -3.52 22.35 -12.09
C ASP A 600 -2.97 23.51 -12.96
N ASN A 601 -1.72 23.40 -13.42
CA ASN A 601 -1.06 24.44 -14.22
C ASN A 601 -1.71 24.66 -15.61
N ASN A 602 -2.50 23.71 -16.09
CA ASN A 602 -3.23 23.76 -17.35
C ASN A 602 -4.69 24.23 -17.17
N GLY A 603 -5.11 24.49 -15.94
CA GLY A 603 -6.48 24.86 -15.63
C GLY A 603 -7.42 23.68 -15.41
N ILE A 604 -6.90 22.45 -15.32
CA ILE A 604 -7.67 21.22 -15.11
C ILE A 604 -7.81 20.97 -13.60
N ALA A 605 -9.03 20.81 -13.13
CA ALA A 605 -9.33 20.48 -11.73
C ALA A 605 -10.01 19.11 -11.58
N ILE A 606 -10.65 18.62 -12.64
CA ILE A 606 -11.43 17.39 -12.63
C ILE A 606 -11.13 16.59 -13.90
N ILE A 607 -10.81 15.32 -13.74
CA ILE A 607 -10.66 14.37 -14.83
C ILE A 607 -11.78 13.35 -14.74
N LYS A 608 -12.55 13.18 -15.81
CA LYS A 608 -13.58 12.14 -15.91
C LYS A 608 -13.06 10.99 -16.75
N TYR A 609 -13.02 9.81 -16.16
CA TYR A 609 -12.74 8.56 -16.85
C TYR A 609 -14.03 7.83 -17.17
N GLN A 610 -14.15 7.36 -18.41
CA GLN A 610 -15.14 6.38 -18.81
C GLN A 610 -14.44 5.06 -19.14
N GLU A 611 -14.84 3.99 -18.48
CA GLU A 611 -14.23 2.67 -18.56
C GLU A 611 -15.15 1.66 -19.27
N ASP A 612 -14.55 0.69 -19.95
CA ASP A 612 -15.26 -0.48 -20.47
C ASP A 612 -15.50 -1.57 -19.38
N SER A 613 -16.13 -2.68 -19.76
CA SER A 613 -16.40 -3.81 -18.87
C SER A 613 -15.12 -4.48 -18.33
N SER A 614 -13.98 -4.24 -18.96
CA SER A 614 -12.66 -4.76 -18.58
C SER A 614 -11.85 -3.74 -17.77
N LYS A 615 -12.48 -2.64 -17.32
CA LYS A 615 -11.87 -1.53 -16.57
C LYS A 615 -10.77 -0.79 -17.32
N LYS A 616 -10.81 -0.76 -18.66
CA LYS A 616 -9.92 0.07 -19.48
C LYS A 616 -10.58 1.40 -19.78
N ILE A 617 -9.81 2.49 -19.70
CA ILE A 617 -10.28 3.85 -19.99
C ILE A 617 -10.55 3.97 -21.50
N VAL A 618 -11.80 4.10 -21.91
CA VAL A 618 -12.19 4.34 -23.31
C VAL A 618 -12.34 5.82 -23.62
N LYS A 619 -12.57 6.66 -22.60
CA LYS A 619 -12.57 8.13 -22.74
C LYS A 619 -12.04 8.81 -21.49
N GLU A 620 -11.37 9.93 -21.69
CA GLU A 620 -10.90 10.84 -20.66
C GLU A 620 -11.35 12.26 -21.00
N PHE A 621 -11.92 12.99 -20.05
CA PHE A 621 -12.36 14.39 -20.23
C PHE A 621 -11.75 15.28 -19.15
N TYR A 622 -11.41 16.52 -19.52
CA TYR A 622 -10.79 17.51 -18.63
C TYR A 622 -11.74 18.67 -18.34
N PHE A 623 -11.93 18.99 -17.07
CA PHE A 623 -12.78 20.09 -16.63
C PHE A 623 -12.08 21.01 -15.62
N ASP A 624 -12.50 22.27 -15.59
CA ASP A 624 -12.15 23.24 -14.56
C ASP A 624 -12.96 22.98 -13.26
N GLU A 625 -12.71 23.79 -12.22
CA GLU A 625 -13.38 23.65 -10.92
C GLU A 625 -14.89 23.95 -10.96
N LYS A 626 -15.39 24.49 -12.07
CA LYS A 626 -16.80 24.84 -12.31
C LYS A 626 -17.49 23.86 -13.27
N ASN A 627 -16.85 22.74 -13.60
CA ASN A 627 -17.31 21.75 -14.57
C ASN A 627 -17.41 22.25 -16.02
N ASN A 628 -16.71 23.33 -16.39
CA ASN A 628 -16.53 23.70 -17.80
C ASN A 628 -15.33 22.93 -18.37
N PHE A 629 -15.30 22.70 -19.69
CA PHE A 629 -14.13 22.09 -20.32
C PHE A 629 -12.85 22.90 -20.04
N ALA A 630 -11.84 22.23 -19.51
CA ALA A 630 -10.48 22.72 -19.40
C ALA A 630 -9.63 22.08 -20.50
N THR A 631 -8.58 22.77 -20.92
CA THR A 631 -7.70 22.31 -21.97
C THR A 631 -6.33 21.93 -21.42
N THR A 632 -5.75 20.86 -21.94
CA THR A 632 -4.30 20.65 -21.84
C THR A 632 -3.53 21.78 -22.54
N ASP A 633 -2.20 21.81 -22.40
CA ASP A 633 -1.30 22.74 -23.12
C ASP A 633 -1.55 22.82 -24.65
N ASN A 634 -2.14 21.77 -25.23
CA ASN A 634 -2.40 21.67 -26.66
C ASN A 634 -3.88 21.85 -27.03
N GLU A 635 -4.67 22.56 -26.21
CA GLU A 635 -6.09 22.86 -26.46
C GLU A 635 -7.01 21.62 -26.52
N VAL A 636 -6.53 20.44 -26.10
CA VAL A 636 -7.30 19.19 -26.06
C VAL A 636 -8.10 19.12 -24.76
N VAL A 637 -9.38 18.79 -24.85
CA VAL A 637 -10.28 18.63 -23.68
C VAL A 637 -10.73 17.20 -23.45
N GLN A 638 -10.52 16.32 -24.44
CA GLN A 638 -10.93 14.92 -24.36
C GLN A 638 -10.01 14.03 -25.20
N TYR A 639 -9.72 12.84 -24.66
CA TYR A 639 -9.13 11.73 -25.41
C TYR A 639 -10.11 10.56 -25.52
N ASN A 640 -10.15 9.92 -26.69
CA ASN A 640 -10.83 8.64 -26.89
C ASN A 640 -9.82 7.55 -27.21
N TYR A 641 -10.01 6.38 -26.62
CA TYR A 641 -9.13 5.22 -26.77
C TYR A 641 -9.90 4.04 -27.38
N LYS A 642 -9.21 3.23 -28.18
CA LYS A 642 -9.69 1.91 -28.63
C LYS A 642 -8.66 0.84 -28.32
N TYR A 643 -9.16 -0.34 -28.00
CA TYR A 643 -8.34 -1.51 -27.69
C TYR A 643 -8.69 -2.70 -28.60
N ASP A 644 -7.72 -3.57 -28.84
CA ASP A 644 -7.97 -4.88 -29.44
C ASP A 644 -8.48 -5.90 -28.38
N GLU A 645 -8.83 -7.12 -28.81
CA GLU A 645 -9.32 -8.19 -27.93
C GLU A 645 -8.28 -8.66 -26.89
N LYS A 646 -6.99 -8.46 -27.15
CA LYS A 646 -5.91 -8.76 -26.21
C LYS A 646 -5.65 -7.60 -25.25
N GLY A 647 -6.36 -6.48 -25.43
CA GLY A 647 -6.27 -5.28 -24.62
C GLY A 647 -5.14 -4.32 -25.01
N ASN A 648 -4.52 -4.46 -26.17
CA ASN A 648 -3.54 -3.49 -26.64
C ASN A 648 -4.26 -2.24 -27.15
N GLU A 649 -3.74 -1.05 -26.84
CA GLU A 649 -4.28 0.22 -27.35
C GLU A 649 -3.97 0.34 -28.85
N ILE A 650 -4.99 0.44 -29.70
CA ILE A 650 -4.84 0.47 -31.16
C ILE A 650 -5.13 1.84 -31.77
N GLU A 651 -5.82 2.72 -31.04
CA GLU A 651 -6.14 4.07 -31.50
C GLU A 651 -6.32 5.03 -30.31
N ASN A 652 -5.79 6.24 -30.45
CA ASN A 652 -6.04 7.39 -29.59
C ASN A 652 -6.45 8.58 -30.47
N ILE A 653 -7.50 9.30 -30.09
CA ILE A 653 -8.00 10.51 -30.78
C ILE A 653 -8.09 11.65 -29.75
N SER A 654 -7.52 12.81 -30.06
CA SER A 654 -7.70 14.04 -29.30
C SER A 654 -8.82 14.92 -29.85
N LEU A 655 -9.64 15.49 -28.97
CA LEU A 655 -10.84 16.25 -29.31
C LEU A 655 -10.88 17.64 -28.63
N ASP A 656 -11.50 18.60 -29.30
CA ASP A 656 -11.86 19.92 -28.77
C ASP A 656 -13.20 19.92 -28.00
N SER A 657 -13.58 21.06 -27.43
CA SER A 657 -14.82 21.23 -26.64
C SER A 657 -16.11 21.13 -27.45
N LEU A 658 -16.03 21.12 -28.78
CA LEU A 658 -17.15 20.90 -29.70
C LEU A 658 -17.23 19.43 -30.16
N GLY A 659 -16.26 18.60 -29.77
CA GLY A 659 -16.13 17.20 -30.18
C GLY A 659 -15.49 17.01 -31.55
N ASN A 660 -14.83 18.03 -32.10
CA ASN A 660 -14.04 17.89 -33.33
C ASN A 660 -12.65 17.35 -33.01
N ILE A 661 -12.04 16.64 -33.97
CA ILE A 661 -10.65 16.17 -33.86
C ILE A 661 -9.70 17.37 -33.86
N LYS A 662 -8.79 17.40 -32.89
CA LYS A 662 -7.88 18.53 -32.62
C LYS A 662 -6.46 18.04 -32.47
N SER A 663 -5.49 18.70 -33.12
CA SER A 663 -4.09 18.30 -33.00
C SER A 663 -3.50 18.62 -31.62
N PHE A 664 -2.77 17.66 -31.05
CA PHE A 664 -2.07 17.80 -29.76
C PHE A 664 -0.56 18.00 -29.91
N GLN A 665 0.01 17.72 -31.08
CA GLN A 665 1.43 17.96 -31.35
C GLN A 665 1.63 18.17 -32.84
N LYS A 666 2.16 19.32 -33.26
CA LYS A 666 2.24 19.69 -34.69
C LYS A 666 0.85 19.56 -35.33
N ASP A 667 0.70 18.74 -36.38
CA ASP A 667 -0.58 18.42 -37.01
C ASP A 667 -1.13 17.05 -36.59
N VAL A 668 -0.56 16.38 -35.56
CA VAL A 668 -1.02 15.07 -35.09
C VAL A 668 -2.23 15.23 -34.17
N ALA A 669 -3.32 14.54 -34.51
CA ALA A 669 -4.54 14.47 -33.72
C ALA A 669 -5.02 13.02 -33.45
N ILE A 670 -4.49 12.04 -34.19
CA ILE A 670 -4.83 10.63 -34.04
C ILE A 670 -3.53 9.82 -34.08
N VAL A 671 -3.41 8.85 -33.18
CA VAL A 671 -2.31 7.88 -33.19
C VAL A 671 -2.90 6.49 -33.32
N ARG A 672 -2.37 5.69 -34.24
CA ARG A 672 -2.74 4.26 -34.39
C ARG A 672 -1.54 3.36 -34.23
N TRP A 673 -1.77 2.21 -33.61
CA TRP A 673 -0.74 1.23 -33.34
C TRP A 673 -1.10 -0.14 -33.93
N GLU A 674 -0.08 -0.86 -34.41
CA GLU A 674 -0.20 -2.23 -34.87
C GLU A 674 0.70 -3.14 -34.01
N TYR A 675 0.21 -4.35 -33.72
CA TYR A 675 0.87 -5.32 -32.84
C TYR A 675 1.06 -6.66 -33.54
N ASP A 676 2.12 -7.39 -33.16
CA ASP A 676 2.33 -8.77 -33.60
C ASP A 676 1.54 -9.79 -32.75
N ALA A 677 1.68 -11.08 -33.06
CA ALA A 677 1.00 -12.16 -32.34
C ALA A 677 1.41 -12.26 -30.85
N ASN A 678 2.59 -11.74 -30.48
CA ASN A 678 3.17 -11.75 -29.14
C ASN A 678 2.86 -10.47 -28.34
N ASN A 679 1.95 -9.61 -28.82
CA ASN A 679 1.60 -8.31 -28.23
C ASN A 679 2.74 -7.28 -28.26
N ASN A 680 3.71 -7.42 -29.17
CA ASN A 680 4.72 -6.39 -29.37
C ASN A 680 4.22 -5.33 -30.35
N LYS A 681 4.38 -4.05 -30.02
CA LYS A 681 4.01 -2.93 -30.89
C LYS A 681 4.98 -2.82 -32.07
N ILE A 682 4.56 -3.22 -33.27
CA ILE A 682 5.42 -3.23 -34.48
C ILE A 682 5.38 -1.93 -35.28
N LYS A 683 4.35 -1.11 -35.08
CA LYS A 683 4.19 0.15 -35.83
C LYS A 683 3.39 1.20 -35.07
N THR A 684 3.78 2.46 -35.24
CA THR A 684 3.00 3.65 -34.88
C THR A 684 2.77 4.48 -36.14
N THR A 685 1.53 4.93 -36.36
CA THR A 685 1.18 5.86 -37.45
C THR A 685 0.46 7.08 -36.91
N TYR A 686 0.85 8.26 -37.37
CA TYR A 686 0.28 9.54 -36.96
C TYR A 686 -0.64 10.12 -38.03
N TYR A 687 -1.83 10.58 -37.63
CA TYR A 687 -2.81 11.23 -38.50
C TYR A 687 -3.25 12.58 -37.95
N ASN A 688 -3.76 13.42 -38.84
CA ASN A 688 -4.16 14.78 -38.57
C ASN A 688 -5.68 14.89 -38.29
N GLU A 689 -6.17 16.12 -38.18
CA GLU A 689 -7.57 16.41 -37.84
C GLU A 689 -8.58 15.88 -38.88
N GLU A 690 -8.17 15.66 -40.14
CA GLU A 690 -9.01 15.06 -41.18
C GLU A 690 -8.80 13.55 -41.36
N ASP A 691 -8.15 12.89 -40.40
CA ASP A 691 -7.77 11.47 -40.45
C ASP A 691 -6.91 11.14 -41.68
N LYS A 692 -5.99 12.05 -42.03
CA LYS A 692 -4.96 11.87 -43.06
C LYS A 692 -3.58 11.83 -42.42
N LEU A 693 -2.61 11.24 -43.10
CA LEU A 693 -1.24 11.14 -42.59
C LEU A 693 -0.65 12.51 -42.17
N ALA A 694 -0.23 12.59 -40.91
CA ALA A 694 0.31 13.79 -40.28
C ALA A 694 1.83 13.91 -40.45
N HIS A 695 2.35 15.13 -40.34
CA HIS A 695 3.77 15.43 -40.14
C HIS A 695 4.07 15.60 -38.65
N ALA A 696 4.27 14.49 -37.95
CA ALA A 696 4.61 14.53 -36.53
C ALA A 696 6.00 15.14 -36.27
N ASN A 697 6.49 15.04 -35.04
CA ASN A 697 7.78 15.58 -34.67
C ASN A 697 8.90 15.14 -35.64
N LEU A 698 9.78 16.08 -36.03
CA LEU A 698 10.81 15.88 -37.05
C LEU A 698 10.30 15.31 -38.41
N ASN A 699 9.01 15.48 -38.71
CA ASN A 699 8.30 14.96 -39.90
C ASN A 699 8.16 13.42 -39.96
N ALA A 700 8.31 12.71 -38.83
CA ALA A 700 8.09 11.26 -38.75
C ALA A 700 6.60 10.90 -38.71
N THR A 701 6.08 10.31 -39.78
CA THR A 701 4.69 9.84 -39.86
C THR A 701 4.55 8.39 -39.42
N PHE A 702 5.57 7.57 -39.72
CA PHE A 702 5.58 6.15 -39.39
C PHE A 702 6.81 5.79 -38.59
N ASN A 703 6.59 5.08 -37.48
CA ASN A 703 7.66 4.51 -36.66
C ASN A 703 7.49 3.00 -36.65
N PHE A 704 8.53 2.27 -37.02
CA PHE A 704 8.54 0.80 -37.04
C PHE A 704 9.44 0.24 -35.97
N TYR A 705 9.08 -0.94 -35.45
CA TYR A 705 9.80 -1.65 -34.41
C TYR A 705 9.93 -3.13 -34.76
N SER A 706 11.12 -3.69 -34.58
CA SER A 706 11.36 -5.14 -34.70
C SER A 706 11.81 -5.71 -33.37
N TYR A 707 11.47 -6.96 -33.11
CA TYR A 707 11.71 -7.64 -31.83
C TYR A 707 12.47 -8.96 -32.03
N ASN A 708 13.23 -9.37 -31.02
CA ASN A 708 13.82 -10.72 -30.96
C ASN A 708 12.82 -11.74 -30.36
N SER A 709 13.25 -13.00 -30.22
CA SER A 709 12.45 -14.09 -29.63
C SER A 709 12.03 -13.86 -28.17
N ASP A 710 12.74 -12.97 -27.45
CA ASP A 710 12.47 -12.63 -26.05
C ASP A 710 11.59 -11.37 -25.92
N ASN A 711 10.94 -10.95 -27.01
CA ASN A 711 10.08 -9.76 -27.07
C ASN A 711 10.83 -8.45 -26.69
N LYS A 712 12.13 -8.36 -27.01
CA LYS A 712 12.95 -7.15 -26.84
C LYS A 712 13.18 -6.46 -28.18
N VAL A 713 13.09 -5.13 -28.19
CA VAL A 713 13.29 -4.31 -29.41
C VAL A 713 14.73 -4.45 -29.90
N ILE A 714 14.90 -4.77 -31.17
CA ILE A 714 16.19 -4.87 -31.87
C ILE A 714 16.35 -3.88 -33.01
N GLU A 715 15.27 -3.22 -33.44
CA GLU A 715 15.31 -2.20 -34.48
C GLU A 715 14.24 -1.14 -34.26
N ARG A 716 14.58 0.12 -34.60
CA ARG A 716 13.65 1.23 -34.79
C ARG A 716 13.95 1.94 -36.11
N SER A 717 12.94 2.26 -36.91
CA SER A 717 13.09 3.06 -38.13
C SER A 717 11.96 4.07 -38.34
N TYR A 718 12.26 5.18 -39.01
CA TYR A 718 11.38 6.36 -39.10
C TYR A 718 11.16 6.81 -40.55
N TYR A 719 9.91 7.05 -40.94
CA TYR A 719 9.55 7.40 -42.31
C TYR A 719 8.61 8.60 -42.37
N ASN A 720 8.69 9.37 -43.46
CA ASN A 720 7.77 10.49 -43.70
C ASN A 720 6.42 9.98 -44.24
N LYS A 721 5.48 10.90 -44.47
CA LYS A 721 4.15 10.60 -45.04
C LYS A 721 4.16 9.90 -46.41
N LYS A 722 5.26 9.94 -47.15
CA LYS A 722 5.43 9.24 -48.43
C LYS A 722 6.07 7.86 -48.27
N MET A 723 6.29 7.39 -47.04
CA MET A 723 7.08 6.20 -46.72
C MET A 723 8.54 6.30 -47.17
N GLU A 724 9.11 7.50 -47.25
CA GLU A 724 10.53 7.69 -47.51
C GLU A 724 11.31 7.74 -46.18
N PRO A 725 12.48 7.09 -46.05
CA PRO A 725 13.36 7.17 -44.90
C PRO A 725 13.69 8.61 -44.49
N LEU A 726 13.68 8.93 -43.20
CA LEU A 726 14.12 10.24 -42.69
C LEU A 726 14.94 10.14 -41.42
N MET A 727 15.77 11.14 -41.17
CA MET A 727 16.57 11.24 -39.95
C MET A 727 15.71 11.69 -38.77
N TYR A 728 15.66 10.88 -37.71
CA TYR A 728 14.98 11.20 -36.46
C TYR A 728 15.99 11.11 -35.31
N GLU A 729 16.21 12.21 -34.58
CA GLU A 729 17.21 12.27 -33.50
C GLU A 729 18.61 11.74 -33.89
N GLY A 730 19.04 12.07 -35.11
CA GLY A 730 20.37 11.73 -35.62
C GLY A 730 20.52 10.34 -36.25
N ALA A 731 19.44 9.56 -36.41
CA ALA A 731 19.45 8.32 -37.20
C ALA A 731 18.11 8.07 -37.91
N PHE A 732 18.13 7.53 -39.12
CA PHE A 732 16.91 6.98 -39.75
C PHE A 732 16.55 5.64 -39.11
N LYS A 733 17.55 4.80 -38.89
CA LYS A 733 17.38 3.47 -38.32
C LYS A 733 18.39 3.24 -37.22
N THR A 734 17.92 2.70 -36.10
CA THR A 734 18.76 2.28 -34.98
C THR A 734 18.58 0.80 -34.75
N MET A 735 19.69 0.05 -34.69
CA MET A 735 19.70 -1.37 -34.37
C MET A 735 20.34 -1.62 -33.01
N TYR A 736 19.75 -2.54 -32.24
CA TYR A 736 20.19 -2.95 -30.91
C TYR A 736 20.61 -4.40 -30.93
N LEU A 737 21.84 -4.68 -30.47
CA LEU A 737 22.32 -6.02 -30.18
C LEU A 737 22.37 -6.20 -28.67
N LEU A 738 21.56 -7.13 -28.16
CA LEU A 738 21.39 -7.35 -26.73
C LEU A 738 22.32 -8.47 -26.22
N ASN A 739 22.77 -8.39 -24.97
CA ASN A 739 23.44 -9.52 -24.31
C ASN A 739 22.41 -10.59 -23.91
N LYS A 740 22.90 -11.71 -23.34
CA LYS A 740 22.07 -12.81 -22.83
C LYS A 740 21.04 -12.40 -21.76
N LYS A 741 21.18 -11.21 -21.16
CA LYS A 741 20.24 -10.65 -20.18
C LYS A 741 19.29 -9.60 -20.79
N GLY A 742 19.31 -9.42 -22.12
CA GLY A 742 18.44 -8.47 -22.82
C GLY A 742 18.83 -6.99 -22.69
N LYS A 743 20.07 -6.68 -22.30
CA LYS A 743 20.59 -5.30 -22.22
C LYS A 743 21.38 -4.92 -23.48
N ASP A 744 21.29 -3.66 -23.88
CA ASP A 744 22.00 -3.11 -25.04
C ASP A 744 23.50 -3.31 -24.93
N SER A 745 24.07 -4.22 -25.71
CA SER A 745 25.53 -4.44 -25.78
C SER A 745 26.15 -3.62 -26.88
N LEU A 746 25.40 -3.38 -27.95
CA LEU A 746 25.84 -2.60 -29.09
C LEU A 746 24.65 -1.91 -29.75
N ILE A 747 24.80 -0.62 -30.02
CA ILE A 747 23.84 0.21 -30.76
C ILE A 747 24.49 0.65 -32.07
N LYS A 748 23.77 0.51 -33.19
CA LYS A 748 24.19 0.95 -34.53
C LYS A 748 23.20 1.98 -35.08
N LYS A 749 23.70 3.11 -35.58
CA LYS A 749 22.92 4.18 -36.18
C LYS A 749 23.17 4.28 -37.68
N TYR A 750 22.09 4.32 -38.46
CA TYR A 750 22.11 4.33 -39.91
C TYR A 750 21.47 5.62 -40.46
N ASP A 751 21.98 6.06 -41.61
CA ASP A 751 21.42 7.16 -42.40
C ASP A 751 20.24 6.70 -43.29
N ILE A 752 19.67 7.64 -44.05
CA ILE A 752 18.53 7.40 -44.95
C ILE A 752 18.83 6.47 -46.12
N ASN A 753 20.10 6.28 -46.48
CA ASN A 753 20.52 5.34 -47.52
C ASN A 753 20.75 3.93 -46.97
N ASN A 754 20.47 3.73 -45.68
CA ASN A 754 20.69 2.49 -44.95
C ASN A 754 22.18 2.17 -44.73
N ASP A 755 23.06 3.17 -44.84
CA ASP A 755 24.48 3.10 -44.52
C ASP A 755 24.72 3.56 -43.08
N LEU A 756 25.82 3.15 -42.45
CA LEU A 756 26.17 3.68 -41.12
C LEU A 756 26.47 5.18 -41.22
N ILE A 757 25.96 5.96 -40.26
CA ILE A 757 26.21 7.41 -40.24
C ILE A 757 27.71 7.70 -40.13
N LYS A 758 28.18 8.83 -40.68
CA LYS A 758 29.59 9.21 -40.57
C LYS A 758 29.93 9.69 -39.14
N GLY A 759 31.17 9.46 -38.71
CA GLY A 759 31.62 9.78 -37.35
C GLY A 759 31.27 8.65 -36.38
N VAL A 760 30.71 8.97 -35.21
CA VAL A 760 30.31 7.95 -34.22
C VAL A 760 28.95 7.37 -34.61
N CYS A 761 28.94 6.12 -35.07
CA CYS A 761 27.72 5.41 -35.47
C CYS A 761 27.48 4.10 -34.70
N ILE A 762 28.49 3.63 -33.96
CA ILE A 762 28.43 2.43 -33.14
C ILE A 762 28.79 2.80 -31.71
N THR A 763 27.90 2.46 -30.77
CA THR A 763 28.18 2.54 -29.32
C THR A 763 28.20 1.13 -28.75
N LYS A 764 29.22 0.79 -27.97
CA LYS A 764 29.32 -0.51 -27.27
C LYS A 764 29.33 -0.29 -25.77
N TYR A 765 28.62 -1.14 -25.05
CA TYR A 765 28.56 -1.13 -23.60
C TYR A 765 29.22 -2.37 -23.00
N LYS A 766 30.00 -2.19 -21.93
CA LYS A 766 30.47 -3.27 -21.06
C LYS A 766 29.80 -3.13 -19.70
N TYR A 767 29.40 -4.25 -19.14
CA TYR A 767 28.68 -4.32 -17.86
C TYR A 767 29.49 -5.09 -16.83
N ASN A 768 29.32 -4.75 -15.55
CA ASN A 768 29.82 -5.59 -14.46
C ASN A 768 28.83 -6.72 -14.12
N VAL A 769 29.13 -7.49 -13.08
CA VAL A 769 28.30 -8.65 -12.66
C VAL A 769 26.92 -8.25 -12.11
N TYR A 770 26.73 -6.99 -11.74
CA TYR A 770 25.48 -6.40 -11.24
C TYR A 770 24.71 -5.65 -12.34
N ASP A 771 25.09 -5.83 -13.60
CA ASP A 771 24.47 -5.20 -14.77
C ASP A 771 24.59 -3.66 -14.84
N ASN A 772 25.55 -3.09 -14.11
CA ASN A 772 25.89 -1.66 -14.23
C ASN A 772 26.89 -1.44 -15.37
N VAL A 773 26.72 -0.35 -16.14
CA VAL A 773 27.62 0.01 -17.25
C VAL A 773 28.97 0.45 -16.68
N ILE A 774 30.03 -0.29 -16.99
CA ILE A 774 31.41 0.07 -16.59
C ILE A 774 32.18 0.76 -17.71
N VAL A 775 31.81 0.54 -18.97
CA VAL A 775 32.43 1.20 -20.11
C VAL A 775 31.39 1.47 -21.18
N GLU A 776 31.41 2.68 -21.72
CA GLU A 776 30.75 3.09 -22.96
C GLU A 776 31.84 3.44 -23.98
N SER A 777 31.79 2.90 -25.19
CA SER A 777 32.83 3.09 -26.21
C SER A 777 32.24 3.41 -27.58
N TYR A 778 32.86 4.33 -28.30
CA TYR A 778 32.39 4.92 -29.55
C TYR A 778 33.24 4.48 -30.74
N TYR A 779 32.58 4.08 -31.82
CA TYR A 779 33.22 3.57 -33.03
C TYR A 779 32.59 4.16 -34.29
N ASN A 780 33.39 4.21 -35.36
CA ASN A 780 32.97 4.65 -36.69
C ASN A 780 32.36 3.53 -37.54
N ASP A 781 32.05 3.85 -38.81
CA ASP A 781 31.43 2.98 -39.80
C ASP A 781 32.34 1.79 -40.20
N GLU A 782 33.64 1.92 -40.00
CA GLU A 782 34.63 0.84 -40.14
C GLU A 782 34.78 0.00 -38.86
N ASN A 783 33.96 0.26 -37.83
CA ASN A 783 34.03 -0.37 -36.50
C ASN A 783 35.39 -0.15 -35.79
N SER A 784 36.07 0.95 -36.13
CA SER A 784 37.31 1.42 -35.48
C SER A 784 36.97 2.47 -34.41
N SER A 785 37.75 2.52 -33.32
CA SER A 785 37.55 3.50 -32.24
C SER A 785 37.55 4.93 -32.79
N ALA A 786 36.57 5.73 -32.38
CA ALA A 786 36.39 7.08 -32.89
C ALA A 786 36.06 8.04 -31.75
N ASN A 787 36.54 9.28 -31.85
CA ASN A 787 36.18 10.33 -30.92
C ASN A 787 34.80 10.89 -31.26
N ASN A 788 33.97 11.07 -30.24
CA ASN A 788 32.75 11.84 -30.32
C ASN A 788 33.05 13.35 -30.47
N SER A 789 32.01 14.17 -30.49
CA SER A 789 32.14 15.62 -30.61
C SER A 789 32.99 16.27 -29.51
N ASP A 790 33.20 15.62 -28.37
CA ASP A 790 33.97 16.14 -27.24
C ASP A 790 35.42 15.62 -27.19
N GLY A 791 35.85 14.87 -28.22
CA GLY A 791 37.18 14.28 -28.27
C GLY A 791 37.30 12.97 -27.50
N ILE A 792 36.17 12.36 -27.12
CA ILE A 792 36.12 11.17 -26.24
C ILE A 792 35.79 9.95 -27.09
N SER A 793 36.60 8.89 -27.00
CA SER A 793 36.33 7.59 -27.62
C SER A 793 35.71 6.59 -26.65
N ALA A 794 35.95 6.73 -25.34
CA ALA A 794 35.28 5.91 -24.33
C ALA A 794 35.12 6.62 -22.99
N ILE A 795 34.09 6.23 -22.24
CA ILE A 795 33.83 6.64 -20.86
C ILE A 795 33.92 5.40 -19.98
N LYS A 796 34.74 5.42 -18.92
CA LYS A 796 34.78 4.34 -17.91
C LYS A 796 34.18 4.85 -16.60
N TYR A 797 33.18 4.14 -16.10
CA TYR A 797 32.44 4.53 -14.89
C TYR A 797 33.01 3.83 -13.65
N ASN A 798 33.10 4.57 -12.55
CA ASN A 798 33.61 4.11 -11.27
C ASN A 798 32.45 3.93 -10.27
N TYR A 799 32.48 2.86 -9.49
CA TYR A 799 31.42 2.50 -8.55
C TYR A 799 31.95 2.23 -7.14
N ASP A 800 31.15 2.51 -6.12
CA ASP A 800 31.42 2.06 -4.75
C ASP A 800 31.00 0.60 -4.49
N ASN A 801 31.15 0.14 -3.25
CA ASN A 801 30.78 -1.22 -2.85
C ASN A 801 29.26 -1.48 -2.82
N ARG A 802 28.43 -0.43 -2.76
CA ARG A 802 26.96 -0.48 -2.92
C ARG A 802 26.54 -0.34 -4.38
N GLN A 803 27.51 -0.30 -5.31
CA GLN A 803 27.27 -0.16 -6.74
C GLN A 803 26.63 1.17 -7.16
N ARG A 804 26.92 2.24 -6.41
CA ARG A 804 26.55 3.62 -6.75
C ARG A 804 27.69 4.28 -7.54
N VAL A 805 27.36 5.12 -8.51
CA VAL A 805 28.34 5.82 -9.35
C VAL A 805 29.10 6.85 -8.51
N ILE A 806 30.43 6.73 -8.44
CA ILE A 806 31.32 7.67 -7.74
C ILE A 806 32.19 8.49 -8.70
N GLY A 807 31.91 8.43 -10.00
CA GLY A 807 32.62 9.20 -11.00
C GLY A 807 32.85 8.45 -12.31
N HIS A 808 33.61 9.07 -13.21
CA HIS A 808 34.00 8.50 -14.50
C HIS A 808 35.26 9.17 -15.06
N ASP A 809 35.87 8.47 -16.02
CA ASP A 809 37.09 8.88 -16.73
C ASP A 809 36.88 8.84 -18.25
N TYR A 810 37.41 9.83 -18.97
CA TYR A 810 37.36 9.96 -20.43
C TYR A 810 38.64 9.46 -21.09
N PHE A 811 38.49 8.69 -22.17
CA PHE A 811 39.58 8.07 -22.91
C PHE A 811 39.52 8.43 -24.40
N ASP A 812 40.68 8.57 -25.03
CA ASP A 812 40.83 8.74 -26.48
C ASP A 812 40.88 7.38 -27.21
N ILE A 813 41.09 7.44 -28.54
CA ILE A 813 41.19 6.27 -29.42
C ILE A 813 42.37 5.33 -29.09
N HIS A 814 43.34 5.78 -28.30
CA HIS A 814 44.51 5.00 -27.87
C HIS A 814 44.35 4.46 -26.44
N ASP A 815 43.14 4.47 -25.89
CA ASP A 815 42.82 4.10 -24.50
C ASP A 815 43.63 4.90 -23.47
N SER A 816 44.01 6.13 -23.82
CA SER A 816 44.70 7.08 -22.95
C SER A 816 43.73 8.12 -22.39
N ILE A 817 43.90 8.51 -21.13
CA ILE A 817 43.05 9.53 -20.51
C ILE A 817 43.18 10.85 -21.27
N VAL A 818 42.05 11.45 -21.64
CA VAL A 818 41.98 12.67 -22.44
C VAL A 818 41.05 13.69 -21.81
N ASN A 819 41.40 14.98 -21.93
CA ASN A 819 40.50 16.04 -21.51
C ASN A 819 39.38 16.17 -22.56
N ASN A 820 38.14 16.34 -22.09
CA ASN A 820 37.03 16.75 -22.94
C ASN A 820 37.21 18.22 -23.38
N LYS A 821 36.25 18.72 -24.17
CA LYS A 821 36.22 20.13 -24.61
C LYS A 821 36.14 21.16 -23.47
N GLN A 822 35.68 20.77 -22.29
CA GLN A 822 35.63 21.64 -21.11
C GLN A 822 36.92 21.61 -20.27
N GLY A 823 37.92 20.80 -20.65
CA GLY A 823 39.26 20.85 -20.07
C GLY A 823 39.56 19.84 -18.96
N TYR A 824 38.61 18.97 -18.60
CA TYR A 824 38.80 17.91 -17.59
C TYR A 824 38.65 16.51 -18.23
N SER A 825 39.28 15.51 -17.62
CA SER A 825 39.21 14.11 -18.05
C SER A 825 38.49 13.20 -17.05
N THR A 826 38.43 13.61 -15.79
CA THR A 826 37.96 12.79 -14.68
C THR A 826 37.00 13.60 -13.82
N TYR A 827 35.86 12.99 -13.52
CA TYR A 827 34.87 13.48 -12.57
C TYR A 827 34.80 12.51 -11.39
N LYS A 828 34.85 13.01 -10.15
CA LYS A 828 34.78 12.20 -8.94
C LYS A 828 33.76 12.72 -7.96
N ASN A 829 32.99 11.81 -7.39
CA ASN A 829 32.01 12.04 -6.33
C ASN A 829 32.39 11.30 -5.05
N ILE A 830 32.14 11.97 -3.92
CA ILE A 830 32.09 11.38 -2.59
C ILE A 830 30.63 11.38 -2.18
N LEU A 831 30.09 10.19 -1.90
CA LEU A 831 28.69 10.02 -1.51
C LEU A 831 28.57 9.84 0.00
N ASN A 832 27.47 10.34 0.58
CA ASN A 832 27.07 9.96 1.93
C ASN A 832 26.53 8.51 1.95
N GLU A 833 26.07 8.04 3.10
CA GLU A 833 25.48 6.71 3.24
C GLU A 833 24.19 6.52 2.41
N ASN A 834 23.45 7.59 2.10
CA ASN A 834 22.19 7.54 1.35
C ASN A 834 22.42 7.49 -0.16
N GLY A 835 23.58 7.95 -0.62
CA GLY A 835 23.92 8.05 -2.03
C GLY A 835 23.89 9.47 -2.55
N ASP A 836 23.63 10.45 -1.69
CA ASP A 836 23.70 11.86 -2.05
C ASP A 836 25.15 12.32 -2.15
N ILE A 837 25.40 13.25 -3.06
CA ILE A 837 26.73 13.80 -3.31
C ILE A 837 27.10 14.73 -2.14
N VAL A 838 28.14 14.39 -1.39
CA VAL A 838 28.77 15.24 -0.37
C VAL A 838 29.84 16.11 -0.99
N SER A 839 30.55 15.60 -1.99
CA SER A 839 31.50 16.39 -2.76
C SER A 839 31.61 15.87 -4.18
N GLU A 840 31.80 16.79 -5.12
CA GLU A 840 32.16 16.52 -6.51
C GLU A 840 33.43 17.29 -6.89
N SER A 841 34.23 16.74 -7.81
CA SER A 841 35.51 17.34 -8.20
C SER A 841 35.97 16.95 -9.62
N PHE A 842 36.71 17.85 -10.27
CA PHE A 842 37.19 17.70 -11.66
C PHE A 842 38.71 17.68 -11.76
N PHE A 843 39.26 16.73 -12.54
CA PHE A 843 40.70 16.59 -12.75
C PHE A 843 41.02 16.48 -14.23
N ASN A 844 42.19 16.98 -14.63
CA ASN A 844 42.71 16.77 -15.97
C ASN A 844 43.41 15.41 -16.12
N LYS A 845 43.89 15.12 -17.34
CA LYS A 845 44.52 13.86 -17.72
C LYS A 845 45.77 13.44 -16.91
N ILE A 846 46.39 14.35 -16.16
CA ILE A 846 47.51 14.04 -15.25
C ILE A 846 47.07 14.02 -13.77
N ALA A 847 45.77 13.89 -13.52
CA ALA A 847 45.13 13.85 -12.20
C ALA A 847 45.36 15.12 -11.36
N THR A 848 45.57 16.27 -11.98
CA THR A 848 45.65 17.56 -11.27
C THR A 848 44.29 18.26 -11.27
N PRO A 849 43.91 18.93 -10.16
CA PRO A 849 42.71 19.76 -10.08
C PRO A 849 42.59 20.75 -11.24
N VAL A 850 41.41 20.82 -11.85
CA VAL A 850 41.07 21.85 -12.84
C VAL A 850 39.67 22.38 -12.59
N LEU A 851 39.38 23.56 -13.13
CA LEU A 851 38.02 24.08 -13.16
C LEU A 851 37.19 23.28 -14.17
N GLY A 852 36.01 22.84 -13.75
CA GLY A 852 35.05 22.11 -14.56
C GLY A 852 33.93 23.02 -15.08
N PRO A 853 32.75 22.46 -15.34
CA PRO A 853 31.53 23.23 -15.60
C PRO A 853 31.29 24.29 -14.51
N ASN A 854 30.74 25.44 -14.90
CA ASN A 854 30.39 26.57 -14.03
C ASN A 854 31.57 27.17 -13.22
N GLY A 855 32.82 26.88 -13.60
CA GLY A 855 33.99 27.64 -13.12
C GLY A 855 34.59 27.23 -11.77
N TYR A 856 34.16 26.12 -11.15
CA TYR A 856 34.76 25.59 -9.92
C TYR A 856 35.51 24.27 -10.14
N HIS A 857 36.46 23.96 -9.25
CA HIS A 857 37.13 22.65 -9.24
C HIS A 857 36.36 21.63 -8.40
N LYS A 858 35.91 22.06 -7.23
CA LYS A 858 35.29 21.20 -6.23
C LYS A 858 34.08 21.88 -5.63
N LYS A 859 33.02 21.11 -5.42
CA LYS A 859 31.81 21.52 -4.72
C LYS A 859 31.61 20.59 -3.52
N GLU A 860 31.23 21.15 -2.38
CA GLU A 860 30.88 20.41 -1.17
C GLU A 860 29.46 20.76 -0.72
N ALA A 861 28.71 19.76 -0.29
CA ALA A 861 27.33 19.87 0.14
C ALA A 861 27.19 19.43 1.62
N GLU A 862 26.57 20.28 2.43
CA GLU A 862 26.24 19.98 3.83
C GLU A 862 24.78 19.58 3.96
N TRP A 863 24.50 18.60 4.83
CA TRP A 863 23.20 17.97 5.01
C TRP A 863 22.78 17.99 6.48
N ASN A 864 21.48 18.18 6.75
CA ASN A 864 20.95 18.18 8.11
C ASN A 864 20.52 16.76 8.58
N GLU A 865 20.01 16.65 9.81
CA GLU A 865 19.58 15.37 10.41
C GLU A 865 18.38 14.70 9.72
N MET A 866 17.70 15.40 8.81
CA MET A 866 16.59 14.89 7.99
C MET A 866 17.06 14.51 6.58
N ASP A 867 18.38 14.42 6.37
CA ASP A 867 19.01 14.13 5.08
C ASP A 867 18.63 15.16 3.98
N LEU A 868 18.49 16.43 4.36
CA LEU A 868 18.23 17.53 3.42
C LEU A 868 19.47 18.41 3.23
N ASN A 869 19.80 18.75 1.99
CA ASN A 869 20.90 19.66 1.69
C ASN A 869 20.55 21.08 2.18
N VAL A 870 21.45 21.67 2.97
CA VAL A 870 21.26 23.00 3.60
C VAL A 870 22.31 24.01 3.18
N LYS A 871 23.42 23.57 2.58
CA LYS A 871 24.47 24.45 2.11
C LYS A 871 25.31 23.80 1.01
N ILE A 872 25.77 24.60 0.07
CA ILE A 872 26.74 24.24 -0.96
C ILE A 872 27.90 25.24 -0.91
N THR A 873 29.14 24.75 -0.97
CA THR A 873 30.36 25.57 -0.99
C THR A 873 31.23 25.21 -2.19
N LEU A 874 31.72 26.21 -2.92
CA LEU A 874 32.52 26.03 -4.14
C LEU A 874 33.98 26.41 -3.91
N PHE A 875 34.89 25.61 -4.48
CA PHE A 875 36.33 25.75 -4.31
C PHE A 875 37.08 25.72 -5.63
N ASN A 876 38.16 26.50 -5.70
CA ASN A 876 39.13 26.47 -6.79
C ASN A 876 40.12 25.30 -6.66
N VAL A 877 41.09 25.27 -7.57
CA VAL A 877 42.14 24.23 -7.64
C VAL A 877 43.08 24.21 -6.42
N ASP A 878 43.14 25.30 -5.65
CA ASP A 878 43.94 25.42 -4.41
C ASP A 878 43.12 25.14 -3.15
N ASN A 879 41.87 24.69 -3.29
CA ASN A 879 40.87 24.54 -2.21
C ASN A 879 40.52 25.84 -1.49
N ALA A 880 40.67 27.00 -2.14
CA ALA A 880 40.13 28.27 -1.66
C ALA A 880 38.75 28.55 -2.28
N LEU A 881 37.91 29.33 -1.61
CA LEU A 881 36.58 29.71 -2.12
C LEU A 881 36.69 30.38 -3.49
N ILE A 882 35.78 30.03 -4.39
CA ILE A 882 35.66 30.65 -5.71
C ILE A 882 34.20 30.89 -6.03
N GLU A 883 33.96 31.96 -6.77
CA GLU A 883 32.65 32.30 -7.32
C GLU A 883 32.45 31.56 -8.64
N ASP A 884 31.26 31.02 -8.86
CA ASP A 884 30.87 30.43 -10.14
C ASP A 884 30.50 31.51 -11.19
N ASP A 885 29.90 31.08 -12.30
CA ASP A 885 29.43 31.95 -13.38
C ASP A 885 28.22 32.84 -13.00
N GLU A 886 27.59 32.58 -11.85
CA GLU A 886 26.59 33.45 -11.21
C GLU A 886 27.21 34.41 -10.19
N GLY A 887 28.53 34.34 -9.94
CA GLY A 887 29.20 35.18 -8.95
C GLY A 887 29.06 34.68 -7.51
N ILE A 888 28.68 33.41 -7.31
CA ILE A 888 28.34 32.85 -6.00
C ILE A 888 29.39 31.80 -5.58
N ALA A 889 29.88 31.89 -4.35
CA ALA A 889 30.81 30.89 -3.77
C ALA A 889 30.14 29.97 -2.75
N ILE A 890 29.10 30.46 -2.07
CA ILE A 890 28.35 29.72 -1.05
C ILE A 890 26.86 29.94 -1.28
N TYR A 891 26.13 28.83 -1.36
CA TYR A 891 24.67 28.81 -1.35
C TYR A 891 24.21 28.26 0.00
N GLU A 892 23.35 28.98 0.70
CA GLU A 892 22.68 28.49 1.90
C GLU A 892 21.17 28.36 1.66
N PHE A 893 20.62 27.25 2.14
CA PHE A 893 19.23 26.87 1.96
C PHE A 893 18.53 26.63 3.30
N PRO A 894 18.35 27.64 4.17
CA PRO A 894 17.52 27.49 5.37
C PRO A 894 16.16 26.88 5.05
N ARG A 895 15.78 25.81 5.77
CA ARG A 895 14.51 25.09 5.57
C ARG A 895 13.53 25.31 6.71
N ALA A 896 12.24 25.29 6.40
CA ALA A 896 11.13 25.25 7.33
C ALA A 896 10.97 23.84 7.94
N THR A 897 10.13 23.73 8.98
CA THR A 897 9.78 22.44 9.61
C THR A 897 9.12 21.46 8.65
N SER A 898 8.46 21.97 7.59
CA SER A 898 7.88 21.19 6.51
C SER A 898 8.89 20.63 5.50
N SER A 899 10.21 20.78 5.75
CA SER A 899 11.33 20.54 4.83
C SER A 899 11.42 21.47 3.62
N LEU A 900 10.45 22.38 3.50
CA LEU A 900 10.41 23.39 2.48
C LEU A 900 11.60 24.38 2.64
N LEU A 901 12.35 24.69 1.58
CA LEU A 901 13.08 25.98 1.47
C LEU A 901 12.29 27.15 2.07
N LYS A 902 12.92 27.85 3.01
CA LYS A 902 12.42 29.06 3.65
C LYS A 902 13.12 30.28 3.06
N VAL A 903 14.42 30.17 2.85
CA VAL A 903 15.26 31.21 2.26
C VAL A 903 16.33 30.55 1.40
N ASP A 904 16.67 31.15 0.26
CA ASP A 904 17.95 30.93 -0.43
C ASP A 904 18.83 32.15 -0.18
N ARG A 905 20.10 31.95 0.19
CA ARG A 905 21.08 33.04 0.39
C ARG A 905 22.37 32.76 -0.35
N PHE A 906 22.90 33.80 -0.99
CA PHE A 906 24.10 33.70 -1.81
C PHE A 906 25.23 34.55 -1.26
N TYR A 907 26.41 33.96 -1.09
CA TYR A 907 27.59 34.68 -0.60
C TYR A 907 28.76 34.54 -1.57
N ASN A 908 29.53 35.61 -1.69
CA ASN A 908 30.77 35.64 -2.45
C ASN A 908 31.91 34.95 -1.68
N LYS A 909 33.11 34.90 -2.26
CA LYS A 909 34.28 34.26 -1.64
C LYS A 909 34.78 34.92 -0.34
N ASN A 910 34.33 36.14 -0.05
CA ASN A 910 34.65 36.88 1.18
C ASN A 910 33.60 36.68 2.28
N HIS A 911 32.61 35.81 2.08
CA HIS A 911 31.44 35.62 2.97
C HIS A 911 30.51 36.84 3.04
N GLU A 912 30.53 37.71 2.03
CA GLU A 912 29.60 38.84 1.91
C GLU A 912 28.42 38.43 1.03
N LEU A 913 27.22 38.87 1.39
CA LEU A 913 26.00 38.64 0.60
C LEU A 913 26.20 39.21 -0.82
N THR A 914 25.90 38.42 -1.85
CA THR A 914 26.16 38.77 -3.25
C THR A 914 24.96 38.49 -4.14
N GLU A 915 24.88 39.17 -5.27
CA GLU A 915 23.80 39.06 -6.24
C GLU A 915 24.16 38.06 -7.35
N ASP A 916 23.20 37.24 -7.76
CA ASP A 916 23.27 36.40 -8.96
C ASP A 916 23.18 37.24 -10.25
N ASN A 917 23.21 36.60 -11.43
CA ASN A 917 23.09 37.33 -12.71
C ASN A 917 21.72 38.02 -12.89
N SER A 918 20.72 37.69 -12.07
CA SER A 918 19.40 38.36 -12.03
C SER A 918 19.34 39.51 -11.01
N GLY A 919 20.45 39.81 -10.32
CA GLY A 919 20.53 40.84 -9.29
C GLY A 919 20.07 40.39 -7.90
N VAL A 920 19.74 39.10 -7.72
CA VAL A 920 19.10 38.57 -6.52
C VAL A 920 20.16 38.00 -5.56
N ALA A 921 20.06 38.32 -4.27
CA ALA A 921 20.96 37.81 -3.24
C ALA A 921 20.26 36.95 -2.18
N GLU A 922 18.99 37.23 -1.91
CA GLU A 922 18.14 36.39 -1.06
C GLU A 922 16.78 36.16 -1.69
N ILE A 923 16.25 34.94 -1.54
CA ILE A 923 14.91 34.56 -1.99
C ILE A 923 14.14 34.03 -0.80
N TYR A 924 13.03 34.67 -0.43
CA TYR A 924 12.20 34.25 0.71
C TYR A 924 10.94 33.53 0.23
N TYR A 925 10.55 32.47 0.95
CA TYR A 925 9.36 31.68 0.68
C TYR A 925 8.42 31.67 1.89
N GLN A 926 7.12 31.82 1.65
CA GLN A 926 6.09 31.67 2.69
C GLN A 926 5.75 30.18 2.89
N PRO A 927 5.80 29.65 4.13
CA PRO A 927 5.33 28.30 4.42
C PRO A 927 3.80 28.22 4.32
N ASN A 928 3.28 27.16 3.70
CA ASN A 928 1.85 26.86 3.57
C ASN A 928 1.65 25.34 3.60
N LEU A 929 0.56 24.85 4.18
CA LEU A 929 0.16 23.43 4.12
C LEU A 929 0.00 22.90 2.70
N ASN A 930 -0.23 23.75 1.70
CA ASN A 930 -0.26 23.34 0.31
C ASN A 930 1.10 22.90 -0.24
N GLY A 931 2.21 22.98 0.52
CA GLY A 931 3.55 22.56 0.07
C GLY A 931 4.08 23.25 -1.19
N LEU A 932 3.32 24.22 -1.67
CA LEU A 932 3.70 25.16 -2.69
C LEU A 932 4.55 26.23 -2.02
N TYR A 933 5.72 26.45 -2.58
CA TYR A 933 6.59 27.54 -2.22
C TYR A 933 6.07 28.80 -2.89
N TYR A 934 5.39 29.64 -2.12
CA TYR A 934 5.05 30.97 -2.61
C TYR A 934 6.26 31.86 -2.41
N LEU A 935 6.83 32.31 -3.52
CA LEU A 935 7.84 33.35 -3.51
C LEU A 935 7.24 34.58 -2.81
N ASP A 936 7.79 34.91 -1.64
CA ASP A 936 7.39 36.07 -0.83
C ASP A 936 8.00 37.35 -1.42
N LYS A 937 9.32 37.32 -1.54
CA LYS A 937 10.13 38.46 -2.00
C LYS A 937 11.51 37.99 -2.41
N LYS A 938 12.11 38.74 -3.34
CA LYS A 938 13.52 38.67 -3.71
C LYS A 938 14.22 39.93 -3.24
N LEU A 939 15.36 39.81 -2.59
CA LEU A 939 16.16 40.95 -2.12
C LEU A 939 17.50 40.98 -2.83
N ASN A 940 17.97 42.18 -3.16
CA ASN A 940 19.35 42.40 -3.60
C ASN A 940 20.32 42.40 -2.40
N ALA A 941 21.63 42.56 -2.62
CA ALA A 941 22.61 42.50 -1.54
C ALA A 941 22.47 43.66 -0.52
N LYS A 942 21.71 44.71 -0.84
CA LYS A 942 21.39 45.84 0.05
C LYS A 942 20.09 45.65 0.83
N GLY A 943 19.36 44.57 0.60
CA GLY A 943 18.06 44.30 1.20
C GLY A 943 16.88 45.02 0.53
N GLU A 944 17.08 45.54 -0.69
CA GLU A 944 16.01 46.18 -1.47
C GLU A 944 15.24 45.12 -2.25
N VAL A 945 13.91 45.27 -2.33
CA VAL A 945 13.03 44.32 -3.04
C VAL A 945 13.23 44.44 -4.56
N ILE A 946 13.47 43.32 -5.20
CA ILE A 946 13.58 43.18 -6.65
C ILE A 946 12.23 42.69 -7.20
N LYS A 947 11.78 43.31 -8.29
CA LYS A 947 10.52 42.98 -8.96
C LYS A 947 10.66 41.82 -9.93
#